data_AF-A0A814EX67-F1
#
_entry.id   AF-A0A814EX67-F1
#
_cell.length_a   1.000
_cell.length_b   1.000
_cell.length_c   1.000
_cell.angle_alpha   90.00
_cell.angle_beta   90.00
_cell.angle_gamma   90.00
#
_symmetry.space_group_name_H-M   'P 1'
#
loop_
_entity.id
_entity.type
_entity.pdbx_description
1 polymer ?
#
loop_
_entity_poly.entity_id
_entity_poly.type
_entity_poly.pdbx_seq_one_letter_code
_entity_poly.pdbx_strand_id
1 'polypeptide(L)'
;MNLKNLFRWFHEQLQNYNLFIPDENDYEDENDEPKDPIIILKQQRYATRLYVFLLIITLYVLFIVALIHPQTRIITVSNITPSLFKQLRIEYGETLRCPCSTTTVSYGEFVSNTIIFHPVCSSIFVSQEWIEALYLSNASAFLVMDFRTTANSQFELLAKLCLFSQETILQAQLDLNNSQLVTVELLSENEIQSQIDVSVELAQTSTPVQATLSLHFLQLATRLNSFVSALNTNAAINVYLIAQYVVWAAGFTKYNDENATNAASQITSCDLINSVVPAGFYLSSYEDSTNYHWNWPISPPDFEPIPSAMVDGFFGGCYPLDALLASTLDCLFNNSCLQLLGNYFPALNQTNLTFINALSPSKQQNVSLDNLLNNLLVEEWSTKIDYPTYFSKCNPKLCTYTEKDQTNVAYMTTLLLSLYGGLIIIFRLISVASIKIAFKFKFRFINTNSGTTHHMTYIRRFVHWAKQLNMFKLVTHKTPTDIKQQRITTRVYLILLAGSLLIFLLFTSLNTQTMTITESNPSLTTYNYLQDLYLDTLQCPCSNITMPYSTFVSLKPTLHQVCSSAFISNSWMLMMKLVDTGDSIYHGFGAQHTQLLSSLCDLANKTIVDAVHRFTMRSLATSNVLLESNFNDLLNTTLNQFTQSLLINFKLLINTSHLFTQVDQPFTKPHQNDLKLNTITDQISIRLNSIVNNDDTSIECICATNPQCQSQVLLPDWQTIVIGGHNLSGPYTMPGMIAGCFTIDSFLLSTLECFYSNFCLSILYYYMNETKYGSYQDYGISLIDVLPLVYESLMSLFPPNTSLKIIVQQMMVEQWNSLLSFDNYYETCSPTYCTYTQTVRTKTFVGVVITFVSTIGGLTVALRLITVQLIKFIFRIFQPKVQRQNQGNYK
;
A
#
# COMPACT_ATOMS: atom_id res chain seq x y z
N MET A 1 -56.87 30.12 -36.01
CA MET A 1 -57.87 29.09 -36.37
C MET A 1 -58.47 28.54 -35.07
N ASN A 2 -59.76 28.79 -34.82
CA ASN A 2 -60.39 28.53 -33.51
C ASN A 2 -60.51 27.00 -33.29
N LEU A 3 -59.83 26.47 -32.27
CA LEU A 3 -59.73 25.03 -31.99
C LEU A 3 -61.11 24.35 -31.91
N LYS A 4 -62.11 25.09 -31.43
CA LYS A 4 -63.51 24.66 -31.34
C LYS A 4 -64.17 24.46 -32.70
N ASN A 5 -63.84 25.29 -33.69
CA ASN A 5 -64.35 25.16 -35.06
C ASN A 5 -63.63 24.04 -35.82
N LEU A 6 -62.33 23.83 -35.54
CA LEU A 6 -61.59 22.68 -36.06
C LEU A 6 -62.18 21.36 -35.54
N PHE A 7 -62.45 21.27 -34.25
CA PHE A 7 -63.04 20.08 -33.63
C PHE A 7 -64.44 19.80 -34.17
N ARG A 8 -65.25 20.84 -34.37
CA ARG A 8 -66.58 20.73 -34.97
C ARG A 8 -66.49 20.24 -36.42
N TRP A 9 -65.59 20.82 -37.22
CA TRP A 9 -65.35 20.38 -38.60
C TRP A 9 -64.86 18.92 -38.67
N PHE A 10 -63.90 18.53 -37.82
CA PHE A 10 -63.40 17.15 -37.76
C PHE A 10 -64.49 16.17 -37.31
N HIS A 11 -65.34 16.57 -36.36
CA HIS A 11 -66.48 15.78 -35.89
C HIS A 11 -67.52 15.58 -37.00
N GLU A 12 -67.86 16.64 -37.75
CA GLU A 12 -68.77 16.57 -38.89
C GLU A 12 -68.22 15.69 -40.02
N GLN A 13 -66.92 15.77 -40.32
CA GLN A 13 -66.28 14.89 -41.30
C GLN A 13 -66.30 13.42 -40.83
N LEU A 14 -65.95 13.14 -39.58
CA LEU A 14 -66.00 11.79 -38.99
C LEU A 14 -67.42 11.22 -38.86
N GLN A 15 -68.44 12.08 -38.79
CA GLN A 15 -69.82 11.65 -38.64
C GLN A 15 -70.34 10.97 -39.92
N ASN A 16 -69.89 11.44 -41.09
CA ASN A 16 -70.27 10.95 -42.41
C ASN A 16 -69.24 10.02 -43.07
N TYR A 17 -68.01 9.96 -42.54
CA TYR A 17 -66.94 9.12 -43.08
C TYR A 17 -67.19 7.63 -42.84
N ASN A 18 -67.14 6.83 -43.91
CA ASN A 18 -67.23 5.37 -43.85
C ASN A 18 -66.06 4.77 -44.63
N LEU A 19 -65.13 4.12 -43.92
CA LEU A 19 -63.94 3.50 -44.51
C LEU A 19 -64.23 2.09 -45.06
N PHE A 20 -65.35 1.48 -44.66
CA PHE A 20 -65.70 0.11 -45.02
C PHE A 20 -66.84 0.13 -46.05
N ILE A 21 -66.50 -0.08 -47.33
CA ILE A 21 -67.44 -0.17 -48.45
C ILE A 21 -68.02 -1.61 -48.50
N PRO A 22 -69.34 -1.80 -48.69
CA PRO A 22 -69.98 -3.12 -48.69
C PRO A 22 -69.54 -4.01 -49.86
N ASP A 23 -69.35 -5.31 -49.60
CA ASP A 23 -69.28 -6.38 -50.62
C ASP A 23 -70.71 -6.89 -50.94
N GLU A 24 -70.95 -7.44 -52.15
CA GLU A 24 -72.26 -8.03 -52.54
C GLU A 24 -72.76 -9.08 -51.54
N ASN A 25 -71.86 -9.79 -50.86
CA ASN A 25 -72.20 -10.83 -49.88
C ASN A 25 -72.55 -10.30 -48.48
N ASP A 26 -72.42 -8.99 -48.21
CA ASP A 26 -72.74 -8.42 -46.90
C ASP A 26 -74.26 -8.22 -46.70
N TYR A 27 -75.05 -8.32 -47.78
CA TYR A 27 -76.50 -8.19 -47.76
C TYR A 27 -77.25 -9.49 -47.49
N GLU A 28 -76.58 -10.64 -47.44
CA GLU A 28 -77.20 -11.95 -47.22
C GLU A 28 -76.86 -12.46 -45.79
N ASP A 29 -77.86 -12.90 -45.03
CA ASP A 29 -77.66 -13.54 -43.72
C ASP A 29 -77.44 -15.06 -43.81
N GLU A 30 -77.13 -15.72 -42.68
CA GLU A 30 -76.88 -17.19 -42.60
C GLU A 30 -78.04 -18.08 -43.13
N ASN A 31 -79.18 -17.49 -43.53
CA ASN A 31 -80.37 -18.13 -44.09
C ASN A 31 -80.81 -17.57 -45.47
N ASP A 32 -79.96 -16.85 -46.21
CA ASP A 32 -80.28 -16.18 -47.50
C ASP A 32 -81.44 -15.14 -47.42
N GLU A 33 -81.63 -14.50 -46.26
CA GLU A 33 -82.53 -13.34 -46.13
C GLU A 33 -81.78 -12.01 -46.29
N PRO A 34 -82.36 -11.01 -47.00
CA PRO A 34 -81.72 -9.72 -47.21
C PRO A 34 -81.66 -8.91 -45.91
N LYS A 35 -80.44 -8.56 -45.48
CA LYS A 35 -80.20 -7.64 -44.35
C LYS A 35 -80.60 -6.21 -44.73
N ASP A 36 -81.26 -5.51 -43.80
CA ASP A 36 -81.61 -4.10 -43.96
C ASP A 36 -80.34 -3.25 -44.24
N PRO A 37 -80.26 -2.57 -45.41
CA PRO A 37 -79.11 -1.75 -45.79
C PRO A 37 -78.80 -0.64 -44.78
N ILE A 38 -79.80 -0.15 -44.03
CA ILE A 38 -79.63 0.88 -43.00
C ILE A 38 -78.84 0.34 -41.79
N ILE A 39 -79.06 -0.93 -41.42
CA ILE A 39 -78.36 -1.57 -40.30
C ILE A 39 -76.90 -1.84 -40.66
N ILE A 40 -76.63 -2.29 -41.88
CA ILE A 40 -75.26 -2.52 -42.39
C ILE A 40 -74.46 -1.22 -42.41
N LEU A 41 -75.04 -0.15 -42.96
CA LEU A 41 -74.40 1.17 -43.01
C LEU A 41 -74.08 1.71 -41.60
N LYS A 42 -74.98 1.47 -40.64
CA LYS A 42 -74.78 1.86 -39.24
C LYS A 42 -73.66 1.07 -38.57
N GLN A 43 -73.57 -0.24 -38.79
CA GLN A 43 -72.46 -1.07 -38.30
C GLN A 43 -71.10 -0.61 -38.87
N GLN A 44 -71.05 -0.27 -40.15
CA GLN A 44 -69.84 0.20 -40.83
C GLN A 44 -69.35 1.55 -40.29
N ARG A 45 -70.28 2.48 -40.02
CA ARG A 45 -69.95 3.77 -39.39
C ARG A 45 -69.39 3.58 -37.98
N TYR A 46 -69.95 2.68 -37.17
CA TYR A 46 -69.40 2.37 -35.85
C TYR A 46 -68.02 1.69 -35.92
N ALA A 47 -67.80 0.77 -36.88
CA ALA A 47 -66.50 0.16 -37.10
C ALA A 47 -65.45 1.17 -37.55
N THR A 48 -65.81 2.12 -38.42
CA THR A 48 -64.94 3.22 -38.84
C THR A 48 -64.54 4.12 -37.68
N ARG A 49 -65.50 4.48 -36.81
CA ARG A 49 -65.23 5.32 -35.62
C ARG A 49 -64.34 4.63 -34.60
N LEU A 50 -64.60 3.35 -34.31
CA LEU A 50 -63.77 2.55 -33.42
C LEU A 50 -62.34 2.41 -33.96
N TYR A 51 -62.20 2.16 -35.27
CA TYR A 51 -60.92 2.09 -35.95
C TYR A 51 -60.10 3.38 -35.80
N VAL A 52 -60.70 4.53 -36.13
CA VAL A 52 -60.01 5.83 -36.03
C VAL A 52 -59.63 6.15 -34.59
N PHE A 53 -60.51 5.87 -33.63
CA PHE A 53 -60.26 6.09 -32.21
C PHE A 53 -59.09 5.25 -31.68
N LEU A 54 -59.07 3.95 -31.97
CA LEU A 54 -57.99 3.05 -31.55
C LEU A 54 -56.64 3.45 -32.16
N LEU A 55 -56.63 3.85 -33.44
CA LEU A 55 -55.43 4.28 -34.14
C LEU A 55 -54.85 5.58 -33.53
N ILE A 56 -55.70 6.57 -33.25
CA ILE A 56 -55.24 7.86 -32.69
C ILE A 56 -54.68 7.67 -31.27
N ILE A 57 -55.37 6.91 -30.41
CA ILE A 57 -54.91 6.70 -29.03
C ILE A 57 -53.60 5.93 -28.98
N THR A 58 -53.45 4.89 -29.78
CA THR A 58 -52.21 4.10 -29.76
C THR A 58 -51.02 4.85 -30.32
N LEU A 59 -51.21 5.66 -31.38
CA LEU A 59 -50.16 6.56 -31.87
C LEU A 59 -49.77 7.61 -30.82
N TYR A 60 -50.73 8.13 -30.07
CA TYR A 60 -50.47 9.08 -28.97
C TYR A 60 -49.66 8.45 -27.83
N VAL A 61 -50.03 7.24 -27.38
CA VAL A 61 -49.30 6.53 -26.31
C VAL A 61 -47.87 6.19 -26.74
N LEU A 62 -47.68 5.70 -27.96
CA LEU A 62 -46.35 5.38 -28.50
C LEU A 62 -45.45 6.62 -28.59
N PHE A 63 -46.02 7.79 -28.93
CA PHE A 63 -45.30 9.05 -28.96
C PHE A 63 -44.81 9.48 -27.56
N ILE A 64 -45.65 9.33 -26.53
CA ILE A 64 -45.30 9.69 -25.14
C ILE A 64 -44.23 8.76 -24.56
N VAL A 65 -44.36 7.44 -24.74
CA VAL A 65 -43.38 6.47 -24.20
C VAL A 65 -41.98 6.69 -24.78
N ALA A 66 -41.93 7.02 -26.08
CA ALA A 66 -40.66 7.23 -26.75
C ALA A 66 -40.02 8.60 -26.44
N LEU A 67 -40.75 9.56 -25.85
CA LEU A 67 -40.19 10.81 -25.32
C LEU A 67 -39.51 10.66 -23.95
N ILE A 68 -39.83 9.61 -23.19
CA ILE A 68 -39.41 9.46 -21.78
C ILE A 68 -38.08 8.72 -21.61
N HIS A 69 -37.57 8.02 -22.64
CA HIS A 69 -36.29 7.29 -22.57
C HIS A 69 -35.12 8.10 -23.17
N PRO A 70 -34.29 8.80 -22.35
CA PRO A 70 -33.09 9.46 -22.85
C PRO A 70 -32.05 8.43 -23.31
N GLN A 71 -31.37 8.74 -24.41
CA GLN A 71 -30.29 7.93 -24.96
C GLN A 71 -28.96 8.47 -24.44
N THR A 72 -28.11 7.62 -23.87
CA THR A 72 -26.75 7.99 -23.48
C THR A 72 -25.80 7.66 -24.63
N ARG A 73 -24.95 8.62 -25.01
CA ARG A 73 -23.94 8.43 -26.06
C ARG A 73 -22.55 8.60 -25.49
N ILE A 74 -21.64 7.71 -25.87
CA ILE A 74 -20.21 7.82 -25.59
C ILE A 74 -19.59 8.69 -26.69
N ILE A 75 -18.92 9.78 -26.29
CA ILE A 75 -18.17 10.65 -27.19
C ILE A 75 -16.68 10.31 -27.05
N THR A 76 -16.03 10.11 -28.19
CA THR A 76 -14.58 9.85 -28.27
C THR A 76 -13.86 11.10 -28.76
N VAL A 77 -12.90 11.60 -28.00
CA VAL A 77 -12.03 12.72 -28.39
C VAL A 77 -10.62 12.18 -28.62
N SER A 78 -10.04 12.51 -29.78
CA SER A 78 -8.65 12.17 -30.13
C SER A 78 -7.76 13.42 -30.08
N ASN A 79 -6.43 13.24 -30.10
CA ASN A 79 -5.42 14.31 -30.00
C ASN A 79 -5.55 15.15 -28.73
N ILE A 80 -5.43 14.48 -27.58
CA ILE A 80 -5.57 15.11 -26.27
C ILE A 80 -4.32 15.95 -25.96
N THR A 81 -4.50 17.24 -25.70
CA THR A 81 -3.47 18.15 -25.18
C THR A 81 -3.66 18.36 -23.68
N PRO A 82 -2.63 18.81 -22.94
CA PRO A 82 -2.76 19.07 -21.50
C PRO A 82 -3.88 20.08 -21.16
N SER A 83 -4.03 21.13 -21.97
CA SER A 83 -5.09 22.13 -21.79
C SER A 83 -6.48 21.58 -22.10
N LEU A 84 -6.62 20.77 -23.16
CA LEU A 84 -7.88 20.13 -23.53
C LEU A 84 -8.31 19.11 -22.46
N PHE A 85 -7.38 18.30 -21.95
CA PHE A 85 -7.65 17.38 -20.85
C PHE A 85 -8.13 18.12 -19.60
N LYS A 86 -7.45 19.22 -19.22
CA LYS A 86 -7.84 20.04 -18.07
C LYS A 86 -9.27 20.58 -18.23
N GLN A 87 -9.64 21.05 -19.42
CA GLN A 87 -10.99 21.52 -19.71
C GLN A 87 -12.03 20.38 -19.61
N LEU A 88 -11.77 19.25 -20.27
CA LEU A 88 -12.67 18.10 -20.26
C LEU A 88 -12.86 17.53 -18.84
N ARG A 89 -11.80 17.52 -18.02
CA ARG A 89 -11.87 17.03 -16.64
C ARG A 89 -12.72 17.93 -15.76
N ILE A 90 -12.68 19.26 -15.97
CA ILE A 90 -13.54 20.22 -15.27
C ILE A 90 -15.02 20.03 -15.65
N GLU A 91 -15.31 19.78 -16.93
CA GLU A 91 -16.67 19.73 -17.45
C GLU A 91 -17.35 18.37 -17.23
N TYR A 92 -16.63 17.27 -17.40
CA TYR A 92 -17.19 15.91 -17.43
C TYR A 92 -16.77 15.04 -16.22
N GLY A 93 -15.84 15.52 -15.39
CA GLY A 93 -15.47 14.93 -14.11
C GLY A 93 -15.27 13.41 -14.18
N GLU A 94 -16.12 12.69 -13.45
CA GLU A 94 -16.08 11.23 -13.24
C GLU A 94 -16.40 10.39 -14.50
N THR A 95 -17.03 10.99 -15.52
CA THR A 95 -17.36 10.26 -16.75
C THR A 95 -16.23 10.27 -17.78
N LEU A 96 -15.20 11.09 -17.58
CA LEU A 96 -14.04 11.19 -18.46
C LEU A 96 -13.05 10.04 -18.19
N ARG A 97 -12.76 9.24 -19.21
CA ARG A 97 -11.75 8.17 -19.22
C ARG A 97 -10.70 8.50 -20.28
N CYS A 98 -9.43 8.41 -19.94
CA CYS A 98 -8.31 8.77 -20.80
C CYS A 98 -7.19 7.73 -20.63
N PRO A 99 -7.30 6.54 -21.24
CA PRO A 99 -6.32 5.47 -21.08
C PRO A 99 -4.92 5.91 -21.55
N CYS A 100 -3.92 5.63 -20.73
CA CYS A 100 -2.52 5.84 -21.09
C CYS A 100 -2.05 4.75 -22.06
N SER A 101 -1.19 5.13 -23.00
CA SER A 101 -0.52 4.16 -23.88
C SER A 101 0.64 3.43 -23.18
N THR A 102 1.26 4.06 -22.18
CA THR A 102 2.22 3.45 -21.27
C THR A 102 1.61 3.44 -19.86
N THR A 103 1.56 2.27 -19.23
CA THR A 103 0.94 2.13 -17.91
C THR A 103 1.93 2.29 -16.75
N THR A 104 3.22 2.42 -17.06
CA THR A 104 4.30 2.56 -16.08
C THR A 104 5.25 3.67 -16.51
N VAL A 105 5.53 4.62 -15.61
CA VAL A 105 6.49 5.72 -15.83
C VAL A 105 7.39 5.83 -14.60
N SER A 106 8.71 5.82 -14.80
CA SER A 106 9.65 5.97 -13.68
C SER A 106 9.60 7.40 -13.15
N TYR A 107 9.64 7.58 -11.82
CA TYR A 107 9.62 8.92 -11.22
C TYR A 107 10.80 9.77 -11.70
N GLY A 108 11.99 9.18 -11.87
CA GLY A 108 13.17 9.89 -12.36
C GLY A 108 13.02 10.52 -13.75
N GLU A 109 11.98 10.18 -14.52
CA GLU A 109 11.72 10.82 -15.82
C GLU A 109 11.01 12.18 -15.71
N PHE A 110 10.28 12.44 -14.62
CA PHE A 110 9.43 13.63 -14.51
C PHE A 110 9.40 14.26 -13.10
N VAL A 111 10.13 13.69 -12.14
CA VAL A 111 10.29 14.21 -10.78
C VAL A 111 11.74 14.62 -10.58
N SER A 112 11.95 15.80 -10.01
CA SER A 112 13.27 16.31 -9.64
C SER A 112 13.28 16.71 -8.17
N ASN A 113 14.25 16.21 -7.42
CA ASN A 113 14.44 16.53 -6.00
C ASN A 113 15.69 17.40 -5.86
N THR A 114 15.57 18.51 -5.13
CA THR A 114 16.70 19.37 -4.74
C THR A 114 16.87 19.29 -3.23
N ILE A 115 18.07 18.91 -2.80
CA ILE A 115 18.38 18.64 -1.39
C ILE A 115 19.51 19.57 -0.95
N ILE A 116 19.28 20.29 0.15
CA ILE A 116 20.25 21.19 0.77
C ILE A 116 20.64 20.60 2.12
N PHE A 117 21.92 20.27 2.26
CA PHE A 117 22.51 19.82 3.52
C PHE A 117 22.93 20.99 4.40
N HIS A 118 23.10 20.71 5.69
CA HIS A 118 23.61 21.64 6.69
C HIS A 118 24.95 22.23 6.22
N PRO A 119 25.18 23.56 6.33
CA PRO A 119 26.36 24.25 5.80
C PRO A 119 27.69 23.66 6.24
N VAL A 120 27.73 23.00 7.40
CA VAL A 120 28.94 22.34 7.90
C VAL A 120 29.47 21.28 6.93
N CYS A 121 28.59 20.54 6.25
CA CYS A 121 28.96 19.43 5.38
C CYS A 121 29.54 19.84 4.02
N SER A 122 29.47 21.12 3.67
CA SER A 122 30.12 21.69 2.49
C SER A 122 31.21 22.71 2.85
N SER A 123 31.53 22.83 4.14
CA SER A 123 32.48 23.81 4.67
C SER A 123 33.91 23.26 4.74
N ILE A 124 34.85 24.15 5.08
CA ILE A 124 36.23 23.76 5.34
C ILE A 124 36.38 22.88 6.59
N PHE A 125 35.42 22.91 7.51
CA PHE A 125 35.50 22.20 8.79
C PHE A 125 35.43 20.67 8.65
N VAL A 126 35.00 20.16 7.49
CA VAL A 126 34.99 18.73 7.16
C VAL A 126 36.10 18.35 6.17
N SER A 127 37.01 19.29 5.83
CA SER A 127 38.12 19.03 4.92
C SER A 127 39.29 18.36 5.64
N GLN A 128 40.05 17.56 4.89
CA GLN A 128 41.22 16.87 5.43
C GLN A 128 42.26 17.86 5.98
N GLU A 129 42.45 19.00 5.31
CA GLU A 129 43.39 20.04 5.73
C GLU A 129 43.03 20.65 7.09
N TRP A 130 41.73 20.88 7.34
CA TRP A 130 41.25 21.36 8.65
C TRP A 130 41.48 20.31 9.74
N ILE A 131 41.12 19.05 9.45
CA ILE A 131 41.26 17.95 10.41
C ILE A 131 42.73 17.75 10.78
N GLU A 132 43.63 17.72 9.81
CA GLU A 132 45.08 17.58 10.04
C GLU A 132 45.66 18.75 10.83
N ALA A 133 45.17 19.97 10.62
CA ALA A 133 45.61 21.15 11.37
C ALA A 133 45.18 21.12 12.85
N LEU A 134 44.22 20.27 13.23
CA LEU A 134 43.83 20.03 14.62
C LEU A 134 44.63 18.90 15.29
N TYR A 135 45.47 18.16 14.55
CA TYR A 135 46.26 17.08 15.11
C TYR A 135 47.42 17.63 15.98
N LEU A 136 47.56 17.06 17.17
CA LEU A 136 48.66 17.36 18.10
C LEU A 136 49.36 16.05 18.49
N SER A 137 50.65 15.95 18.21
CA SER A 137 51.44 14.75 18.54
C SER A 137 51.56 14.50 20.04
N ASN A 138 51.42 15.54 20.86
CA ASN A 138 51.40 15.48 22.32
C ASN A 138 49.98 15.52 22.90
N ALA A 139 48.93 15.21 22.13
CA ALA A 139 47.56 15.25 22.59
C ALA A 139 47.34 14.45 23.90
N SER A 140 48.00 13.30 24.05
CA SER A 140 47.93 12.46 25.25
C SER A 140 48.50 13.09 26.53
N ALA A 141 49.26 14.18 26.42
CA ALA A 141 49.79 14.92 27.57
C ALA A 141 48.75 15.85 28.22
N PHE A 142 47.62 16.11 27.55
CA PHE A 142 46.54 16.91 28.11
C PHE A 142 45.58 16.07 28.95
N LEU A 143 44.75 16.74 29.76
CA LEU A 143 43.71 16.10 30.54
C LEU A 143 42.64 15.50 29.62
N VAL A 144 41.97 14.45 30.08
CA VAL A 144 40.94 13.70 29.31
C VAL A 144 39.74 14.53 28.85
N MET A 145 39.52 15.65 29.53
CA MET A 145 38.50 16.68 29.30
C MET A 145 38.95 17.82 28.38
N ASP A 146 40.23 17.88 28.01
CA ASP A 146 40.78 18.94 27.18
C ASP A 146 40.38 18.73 25.72
N PHE A 147 39.83 19.76 25.09
CA PHE A 147 39.37 19.70 23.71
C PHE A 147 40.50 19.32 22.73
N ARG A 148 41.77 19.62 23.06
CA ARG A 148 42.93 19.20 22.26
C ARG A 148 43.09 17.68 22.15
N THR A 149 42.55 16.91 23.08
CA THR A 149 42.58 15.44 23.02
C THR A 149 41.58 14.88 22.01
N THR A 150 40.44 15.55 21.80
CA THR A 150 39.32 15.03 21.00
C THR A 150 39.06 15.77 19.70
N ALA A 151 39.50 17.03 19.56
CA ALA A 151 39.15 17.90 18.43
C ALA A 151 39.38 17.23 17.07
N ASN A 152 40.59 16.76 16.78
CA ASN A 152 40.90 16.09 15.51
C ASN A 152 39.92 14.94 15.21
N SER A 153 39.66 14.06 16.19
CA SER A 153 38.73 12.94 16.02
C SER A 153 37.28 13.35 15.88
N GLN A 154 36.85 14.41 16.57
CA GLN A 154 35.47 14.90 16.49
C GLN A 154 35.21 15.52 15.12
N PHE A 155 36.17 16.26 14.55
CA PHE A 155 36.04 16.80 13.19
C PHE A 155 36.18 15.71 12.12
N GLU A 156 37.03 14.69 12.32
CA GLU A 156 37.06 13.49 11.46
C GLU A 156 35.70 12.78 11.46
N LEU A 157 35.13 12.53 12.64
CA LEU A 157 33.79 11.93 12.77
C LEU A 157 32.71 12.80 12.13
N LEU A 158 32.75 14.12 12.35
CA LEU A 158 31.81 15.05 11.72
C LEU A 158 31.88 14.98 10.19
N ALA A 159 33.09 14.91 9.62
CA ALA A 159 33.28 14.74 8.19
C ALA A 159 32.72 13.40 7.69
N LYS A 160 32.95 12.29 8.41
CA LYS A 160 32.37 10.99 8.06
C LYS A 160 30.84 10.97 8.18
N LEU A 161 30.27 11.64 9.19
CA LEU A 161 28.83 11.73 9.38
C LEU A 161 28.16 12.57 8.29
N CYS A 162 28.81 13.65 7.84
CA CYS A 162 28.38 14.41 6.67
C CYS A 162 28.42 13.57 5.39
N LEU A 163 29.52 12.84 5.14
CA LEU A 163 29.64 11.95 3.99
C LEU A 163 28.57 10.85 4.01
N PHE A 164 28.42 10.17 5.16
CA PHE A 164 27.42 9.14 5.38
C PHE A 164 26.00 9.66 5.11
N SER A 165 25.68 10.85 5.61
CA SER A 165 24.38 11.48 5.38
C SER A 165 24.14 11.78 3.90
N GLN A 166 25.15 12.31 3.20
CA GLN A 166 25.08 12.60 1.77
C GLN A 166 24.90 11.33 0.93
N GLU A 167 25.67 10.28 1.19
CA GLU A 167 25.57 9.01 0.47
C GLU A 167 24.23 8.32 0.72
N THR A 168 23.76 8.32 1.97
CA THR A 168 22.48 7.70 2.34
C THR A 168 21.31 8.40 1.63
N ILE A 169 21.32 9.73 1.61
CA ILE A 169 20.29 10.52 0.92
C ILE A 169 20.38 10.36 -0.61
N LEU A 170 21.59 10.30 -1.17
CA LEU A 170 21.79 10.03 -2.59
C LEU A 170 21.19 8.67 -2.97
N GLN A 171 21.40 7.64 -2.14
CA GLN A 171 20.82 6.32 -2.37
C GLN A 171 19.28 6.37 -2.29
N ALA A 172 18.71 7.06 -1.30
CA ALA A 172 17.26 7.25 -1.21
C ALA A 172 16.67 7.97 -2.42
N GLN A 173 17.39 8.95 -2.97
CA GLN A 173 17.00 9.63 -4.20
C GLN A 173 17.05 8.69 -5.41
N LEU A 174 18.07 7.83 -5.52
CA LEU A 174 18.14 6.81 -6.58
C LEU A 174 16.98 5.82 -6.48
N ASP A 175 16.65 5.35 -5.27
CA ASP A 175 15.54 4.44 -5.04
C ASP A 175 14.19 5.08 -5.39
N LEU A 176 13.98 6.34 -5.01
CA LEU A 176 12.80 7.11 -5.39
C LEU A 176 12.72 7.30 -6.91
N ASN A 177 13.82 7.63 -7.58
CA ASN A 177 13.84 7.81 -9.03
C ASN A 177 13.53 6.52 -9.80
N ASN A 178 13.97 5.38 -9.26
CA ASN A 178 13.71 4.05 -9.81
C ASN A 178 12.29 3.53 -9.51
N SER A 179 11.56 4.18 -8.59
CA SER A 179 10.16 3.86 -8.33
C SER A 179 9.28 4.17 -9.54
N GLN A 180 8.28 3.32 -9.78
CA GLN A 180 7.41 3.41 -10.95
C GLN A 180 6.02 3.89 -10.56
N LEU A 181 5.55 4.93 -11.26
CA LEU A 181 4.15 5.30 -11.30
C LEU A 181 3.40 4.30 -12.17
N VAL A 182 2.54 3.47 -11.57
CA VAL A 182 1.67 2.55 -12.31
C VAL A 182 0.28 3.15 -12.41
N THR A 183 -0.14 3.54 -13.62
CA THR A 183 -1.49 4.04 -13.87
C THR A 183 -2.00 3.63 -15.25
N VAL A 184 -3.25 3.18 -15.31
CA VAL A 184 -3.91 2.77 -16.56
C VAL A 184 -4.57 3.97 -17.25
N GLU A 185 -4.86 5.01 -16.48
CA GLU A 185 -5.56 6.23 -16.90
C GLU A 185 -4.66 7.44 -16.69
N LEU A 186 -4.83 8.48 -17.51
CA LEU A 186 -4.14 9.75 -17.34
C LEU A 186 -4.60 10.40 -16.02
N LEU A 187 -3.66 10.59 -15.11
CA LEU A 187 -3.87 11.32 -13.86
C LEU A 187 -3.77 12.83 -14.10
N SER A 188 -4.56 13.60 -13.37
CA SER A 188 -4.45 15.06 -13.31
C SER A 188 -3.23 15.52 -12.53
N GLU A 189 -2.85 16.77 -12.74
CA GLU A 189 -1.71 17.41 -12.07
C GLU A 189 -1.81 17.32 -10.54
N ASN A 190 -3.00 17.51 -9.98
CA ASN A 190 -3.23 17.41 -8.54
C ASN A 190 -3.14 15.96 -8.02
N GLU A 191 -3.65 14.98 -8.77
CA GLU A 191 -3.59 13.56 -8.39
C GLU A 191 -2.13 13.06 -8.39
N ILE A 192 -1.32 13.50 -9.36
CA ILE A 192 0.11 13.19 -9.44
C ILE A 192 0.90 13.87 -8.34
N GLN A 193 0.62 15.15 -8.09
CA GLN A 193 1.25 15.89 -7.00
C GLN A 193 1.02 15.16 -5.67
N SER A 194 -0.23 14.82 -5.35
CA SER A 194 -0.57 14.06 -4.14
C SER A 194 0.17 12.72 -4.05
N GLN A 195 0.24 11.96 -5.14
CA GLN A 195 0.91 10.66 -5.14
C GLN A 195 2.44 10.76 -4.96
N ILE A 196 3.05 11.78 -5.55
CA ILE A 196 4.49 12.02 -5.41
C ILE A 196 4.82 12.58 -4.03
N ASP A 197 4.01 13.49 -3.50
CA ASP A 197 4.21 14.05 -2.17
C ASP A 197 4.22 12.95 -1.11
N VAL A 198 3.28 12.00 -1.17
CA VAL A 198 3.26 10.83 -0.28
C VAL A 198 4.52 9.97 -0.43
N SER A 199 5.00 9.77 -1.67
CA SER A 199 6.17 8.94 -1.93
C SER A 199 7.47 9.62 -1.45
N VAL A 200 7.57 10.94 -1.60
CA VAL A 200 8.68 11.76 -1.14
C VAL A 200 8.67 11.86 0.38
N GLU A 201 7.53 12.12 1.00
CA GLU A 201 7.38 12.17 2.46
C GLU A 201 7.79 10.82 3.08
N LEU A 202 7.43 9.71 2.44
CA LEU A 202 7.90 8.39 2.84
C LEU A 202 9.43 8.29 2.74
N ALA A 203 10.06 8.77 1.68
CA ALA A 203 11.53 8.75 1.55
C ALA A 203 12.22 9.63 2.61
N GLN A 204 11.70 10.84 2.84
CA GLN A 204 12.21 11.81 3.83
C GLN A 204 12.13 11.27 5.25
N THR A 205 11.04 10.60 5.62
CA THR A 205 10.87 10.06 6.97
C THR A 205 11.59 8.73 7.17
N SER A 206 11.73 7.92 6.11
CA SER A 206 12.27 6.57 6.25
C SER A 206 13.78 6.46 6.20
N THR A 207 14.44 7.35 5.47
CA THR A 207 15.89 7.30 5.24
C THR A 207 16.67 7.64 6.51
N PRO A 208 16.35 8.72 7.25
CA PRO A 208 17.08 9.05 8.47
C PRO A 208 16.95 7.98 9.56
N VAL A 209 15.80 7.33 9.68
CA VAL A 209 15.62 6.32 10.73
C VAL A 209 16.51 5.09 10.53
N GLN A 210 16.72 4.63 9.29
CA GLN A 210 17.67 3.53 9.02
C GLN A 210 19.11 3.93 9.35
N ALA A 211 19.46 5.18 9.09
CA ALA A 211 20.76 5.72 9.41
C ALA A 211 20.98 5.87 10.92
N THR A 212 20.01 6.42 11.66
CA THR A 212 20.03 6.51 13.12
C THR A 212 20.12 5.13 13.77
N LEU A 213 19.50 4.11 13.18
CA LEU A 213 19.63 2.72 13.66
C LEU A 213 21.09 2.23 13.64
N SER A 214 21.78 2.47 12.52
CA SER A 214 23.18 2.06 12.34
C SER A 214 24.08 2.83 13.30
N LEU A 215 23.81 4.11 13.51
CA LEU A 215 24.52 4.96 14.47
C LEU A 215 24.34 4.48 15.92
N HIS A 216 23.10 4.21 16.34
CA HIS A 216 22.79 3.67 17.67
C HIS A 216 23.48 2.33 17.89
N PHE A 217 23.52 1.47 16.87
CA PHE A 217 24.22 0.21 16.96
C PHE A 217 25.75 0.42 17.12
N LEU A 218 26.34 1.40 16.42
CA LEU A 218 27.76 1.72 16.61
C LEU A 218 28.05 2.22 18.03
N GLN A 219 27.23 3.14 18.56
CA GLN A 219 27.33 3.61 19.95
C GLN A 219 27.19 2.46 20.95
N LEU A 220 26.26 1.54 20.70
CA LEU A 220 26.07 0.33 21.48
C LEU A 220 27.34 -0.53 21.47
N ALA A 221 27.88 -0.81 20.28
CA ALA A 221 29.04 -1.66 20.10
C ALA A 221 30.30 -1.05 20.73
N THR A 222 30.54 0.25 20.57
CA THR A 222 31.70 0.93 21.14
C THR A 222 31.63 1.00 22.67
N ARG A 223 30.47 1.39 23.21
CA ARG A 223 30.28 1.54 24.66
C ARG A 223 30.35 0.21 25.39
N LEU A 224 29.61 -0.80 24.92
CA LEU A 224 29.44 -2.04 25.67
C LEU A 224 30.64 -2.97 25.62
N ASN A 225 31.43 -2.89 24.55
CA ASN A 225 32.70 -3.60 24.50
C ASN A 225 33.84 -2.80 25.17
N SER A 226 33.54 -1.64 25.77
CA SER A 226 34.51 -0.80 26.48
C SER A 226 35.76 -0.51 25.62
N PHE A 227 35.54 -0.16 24.34
CA PHE A 227 36.63 0.05 23.38
C PHE A 227 37.49 1.23 23.78
N VAL A 228 38.74 0.99 24.16
CA VAL A 228 39.68 2.04 24.53
C VAL A 228 39.97 2.90 23.31
N SER A 229 39.63 4.18 23.40
CA SER A 229 39.98 5.16 22.39
C SER A 229 41.48 5.46 22.47
N ALA A 230 42.10 5.78 21.34
CA ALA A 230 43.50 6.23 21.30
C ALA A 230 43.70 7.64 21.87
N LEU A 231 42.65 8.28 22.41
CA LEU A 231 42.59 9.70 22.78
C LEU A 231 42.56 9.92 24.29
N ASN A 232 42.75 8.86 25.08
CA ASN A 232 42.72 8.91 26.53
C ASN A 232 41.34 9.35 27.11
N THR A 233 40.24 9.15 26.37
CA THR A 233 38.92 9.67 26.79
C THR A 233 38.17 8.74 27.74
N ASN A 234 38.16 7.44 27.45
CA ASN A 234 37.51 6.43 28.28
C ASN A 234 38.48 5.54 29.06
N ALA A 235 39.75 5.51 28.68
CA ALA A 235 40.78 4.78 29.41
C ALA A 235 42.13 5.48 29.31
N ALA A 236 42.90 5.39 30.38
CA ALA A 236 44.22 5.99 30.52
C ALA A 236 45.27 4.91 30.74
N ILE A 237 46.44 5.12 30.14
CA ILE A 237 47.64 4.33 30.39
C ILE A 237 48.68 5.28 30.96
N ASN A 238 48.94 5.16 32.25
CA ASN A 238 49.97 5.91 32.93
C ASN A 238 51.25 5.09 33.06
N VAL A 239 52.36 5.76 32.82
CA VAL A 239 53.71 5.22 33.01
C VAL A 239 54.35 6.03 34.12
N TYR A 240 54.71 5.38 35.22
CA TYR A 240 55.44 6.04 36.30
C TYR A 240 56.66 5.22 36.72
N LEU A 241 57.71 5.95 37.06
CA LEU A 241 58.99 5.40 37.49
C LEU A 241 58.97 5.24 39.02
N ILE A 242 58.96 4.00 39.51
CA ILE A 242 59.21 3.73 40.93
C ILE A 242 60.65 3.24 41.09
N ALA A 243 61.52 4.14 41.55
CA ALA A 243 62.96 3.96 41.80
C ALA A 243 63.82 3.55 40.59
N GLN A 244 63.74 2.28 40.15
CA GLN A 244 64.45 1.74 38.98
C GLN A 244 63.53 0.89 38.09
N TYR A 245 62.24 0.82 38.41
CA TYR A 245 61.24 0.05 37.69
C TYR A 245 60.29 0.99 36.95
N VAL A 246 59.94 0.63 35.71
CA VAL A 246 58.86 1.30 34.97
C VAL A 246 57.58 0.55 35.27
N VAL A 247 56.65 1.18 35.99
CA VAL A 247 55.33 0.61 36.25
C VAL A 247 54.33 1.24 35.29
N TRP A 248 53.56 0.37 34.65
CA TRP A 248 52.47 0.75 33.76
C TRP A 248 51.16 0.47 34.48
N ALA A 249 50.28 1.46 34.56
CA ALA A 249 48.93 1.31 35.08
C ALA A 249 47.94 1.69 33.98
N ALA A 250 47.08 0.75 33.60
CA ALA A 250 46.06 0.93 32.57
C ALA A 250 44.68 0.69 33.17
N GLY A 251 43.68 1.45 32.71
CA GLY A 251 42.32 1.33 33.22
C GLY A 251 41.42 2.47 32.75
N PHE A 252 40.15 2.37 33.12
CA PHE A 252 39.11 3.25 32.62
C PHE A 252 39.05 4.57 33.39
N THR A 253 38.83 5.65 32.67
CA THR A 253 38.58 6.97 33.25
C THR A 253 37.25 6.94 33.98
N LYS A 254 37.13 7.77 35.01
CA LYS A 254 36.04 7.81 35.97
C LYS A 254 35.44 9.20 35.98
N TYR A 255 34.15 9.28 36.21
CA TYR A 255 33.36 10.49 36.33
C TYR A 255 32.94 10.64 37.79
N ASN A 256 32.95 11.86 38.32
CA ASN A 256 32.42 12.12 39.66
C ASN A 256 30.98 12.68 39.55
N ASP A 257 29.96 12.11 40.20
CA ASP A 257 28.56 12.58 40.19
C ASP A 257 28.24 13.33 41.49
N GLU A 258 27.95 14.62 41.40
CA GLU A 258 27.60 15.48 42.55
C GLU A 258 26.20 15.24 43.11
N ASN A 259 25.26 14.76 42.31
CA ASN A 259 23.89 14.48 42.77
C ASN A 259 23.79 13.16 43.52
N ALA A 260 24.87 12.39 43.51
CA ALA A 260 24.98 11.13 44.18
C ALA A 260 25.18 11.36 45.69
N THR A 261 24.19 10.95 46.49
CA THR A 261 24.21 11.16 47.95
C THR A 261 25.31 10.38 48.69
N ASN A 262 25.95 9.41 48.02
CA ASN A 262 26.92 8.47 48.61
C ASN A 262 28.23 8.33 47.81
N ALA A 263 29.31 7.95 48.50
CA ALA A 263 30.69 8.04 47.99
C ALA A 263 31.09 7.05 46.87
N ALA A 264 30.34 5.96 46.64
CA ALA A 264 30.59 5.06 45.49
C ALA A 264 29.68 5.33 44.28
N SER A 265 28.56 6.02 44.49
CA SER A 265 27.76 6.63 43.41
C SER A 265 28.38 7.92 42.89
N GLN A 266 29.31 8.50 43.66
CA GLN A 266 30.15 9.61 43.24
C GLN A 266 31.06 9.17 42.09
N ILE A 267 31.82 8.06 42.16
CA ILE A 267 32.81 7.75 41.12
C ILE A 267 32.29 6.67 40.14
N THR A 268 31.87 7.06 38.93
CA THR A 268 31.39 6.15 37.88
C THR A 268 32.34 6.04 36.69
N SER A 269 32.76 4.83 36.33
CA SER A 269 33.70 4.59 35.23
C SER A 269 33.06 4.68 33.84
N CYS A 270 33.85 5.08 32.84
CA CYS A 270 33.44 5.25 31.43
C CYS A 270 32.98 3.94 30.74
N ASP A 271 33.30 2.77 31.31
CA ASP A 271 32.76 1.47 30.91
C ASP A 271 31.32 1.23 31.42
N LEU A 272 30.83 2.02 32.39
CA LEU A 272 29.52 1.86 33.03
C LEU A 272 28.52 2.96 32.66
N ILE A 273 28.97 4.22 32.64
CA ILE A 273 28.15 5.38 32.27
C ILE A 273 28.92 6.22 31.26
N ASN A 274 28.19 6.70 30.26
CA ASN A 274 28.73 7.61 29.27
C ASN A 274 28.32 9.04 29.64
N SER A 275 29.22 9.77 30.30
CA SER A 275 28.99 11.16 30.67
C SER A 275 29.56 12.08 29.59
N VAL A 276 28.81 13.12 29.24
CA VAL A 276 29.26 14.21 28.36
C VAL A 276 29.33 15.51 29.16
N VAL A 277 30.40 16.27 28.98
CA VAL A 277 30.64 17.55 29.65
C VAL A 277 31.07 18.61 28.63
N PRO A 278 30.84 19.91 28.88
CA PRO A 278 31.29 20.97 27.98
C PRO A 278 32.80 20.89 27.72
N ALA A 279 33.22 21.04 26.47
CA ALA A 279 34.61 20.99 26.09
C ALA A 279 35.32 22.32 26.39
N GLY A 280 36.57 22.23 26.82
CA GLY A 280 37.40 23.41 27.12
C GLY A 280 38.89 23.13 26.99
N PHE A 281 39.68 24.19 27.07
CA PHE A 281 41.14 24.13 27.13
C PHE A 281 41.59 24.27 28.58
N TYR A 282 42.48 23.40 29.04
CA TYR A 282 42.96 23.39 30.42
C TYR A 282 44.46 23.69 30.48
N LEU A 283 44.86 24.53 31.45
CA LEU A 283 46.20 25.12 31.51
C LEU A 283 47.28 24.18 32.08
N SER A 284 46.93 22.97 32.55
CA SER A 284 47.88 22.15 33.31
C SER A 284 48.42 20.95 32.53
N SER A 285 49.68 21.04 32.14
CA SER A 285 50.62 19.93 32.26
C SER A 285 50.97 19.78 33.75
N TYR A 286 50.09 19.18 34.57
CA TYR A 286 50.38 19.00 36.00
C TYR A 286 51.22 17.73 36.19
N GLU A 287 52.53 17.87 36.36
CA GLU A 287 53.47 16.73 36.33
C GLU A 287 53.38 15.80 37.56
N ASP A 288 52.72 16.22 38.64
CA ASP A 288 52.81 15.61 39.97
C ASP A 288 51.52 14.88 40.45
N SER A 289 50.49 14.70 39.60
CA SER A 289 49.27 13.98 40.04
C SER A 289 48.59 13.15 38.95
N THR A 290 48.86 11.84 38.98
CA THR A 290 48.20 10.79 38.20
C THR A 290 46.68 10.80 38.29
N ASN A 291 46.08 11.39 39.35
CA ASN A 291 44.63 11.39 39.58
C ASN A 291 43.81 12.19 38.55
N TYR A 292 44.34 13.24 37.92
CA TYR A 292 43.55 14.08 37.00
C TYR A 292 43.45 13.53 35.57
N HIS A 293 44.35 12.64 35.16
CA HIS A 293 44.23 11.93 33.88
C HIS A 293 43.20 10.79 33.94
N TRP A 294 42.65 10.50 35.12
CA TRP A 294 41.70 9.41 35.34
C TRP A 294 40.32 9.88 35.71
N ASN A 295 40.14 11.17 36.01
CA ASN A 295 38.90 11.69 36.54
C ASN A 295 38.37 12.82 35.65
N TRP A 296 37.19 12.61 35.08
CA TRP A 296 36.35 13.66 34.51
C TRP A 296 35.71 14.44 35.66
N PRO A 297 35.94 15.77 35.76
CA PRO A 297 35.36 16.59 36.81
C PRO A 297 33.87 16.83 36.57
N ILE A 298 33.19 17.19 37.65
CA ILE A 298 31.79 17.60 37.60
C ILE A 298 31.70 18.96 36.89
N SER A 299 30.56 19.23 36.26
CA SER A 299 30.24 20.45 35.52
C SER A 299 31.02 21.70 36.01
N PRO A 300 31.85 22.33 35.18
CA PRO A 300 32.52 23.59 35.51
C PRO A 300 31.47 24.65 35.94
N PRO A 301 31.73 25.47 36.99
CA PRO A 301 33.05 25.98 37.36
C PRO A 301 33.59 25.61 38.76
N ASP A 302 32.83 24.98 39.65
CA ASP A 302 33.18 24.90 41.08
C ASP A 302 34.21 23.80 41.45
N PHE A 303 35.04 23.36 40.49
CA PHE A 303 36.05 22.31 40.67
C PHE A 303 37.37 22.63 39.92
N GLU A 304 38.52 22.22 40.47
CA GLU A 304 39.85 22.36 39.85
C GLU A 304 40.22 21.13 39.00
N PRO A 305 40.84 21.28 37.81
CA PRO A 305 41.36 22.52 37.23
C PRO A 305 40.31 23.29 36.41
N ILE A 306 40.28 24.61 36.60
CA ILE A 306 39.38 25.52 35.90
C ILE A 306 39.79 25.62 34.41
N PRO A 307 38.84 25.55 33.47
CA PRO A 307 39.14 25.75 32.05
C PRO A 307 39.64 27.16 31.78
N SER A 308 40.67 27.26 30.97
CA SER A 308 41.28 28.51 30.50
C SER A 308 40.40 29.20 29.47
N ALA A 309 39.66 28.41 28.70
CA ALA A 309 38.57 28.86 27.84
C ALA A 309 37.66 27.68 27.51
N MET A 310 36.37 27.95 27.31
CA MET A 310 35.40 26.97 26.81
C MET A 310 35.32 27.01 25.29
N VAL A 311 34.93 25.89 24.68
CA VAL A 311 34.65 25.79 23.26
C VAL A 311 33.14 25.72 23.07
N ASP A 312 32.52 26.85 22.77
CA ASP A 312 31.06 26.98 22.69
C ASP A 312 30.45 25.92 21.76
N GLY A 313 29.46 25.19 22.26
CA GLY A 313 28.74 24.18 21.50
C GLY A 313 29.50 22.90 21.20
N PHE A 314 30.67 22.67 21.81
CA PHE A 314 31.38 21.38 21.78
C PHE A 314 31.38 20.71 23.16
N PHE A 315 31.31 19.39 23.18
CA PHE A 315 31.34 18.57 24.38
C PHE A 315 32.47 17.54 24.30
N GLY A 316 33.00 17.14 25.45
CA GLY A 316 33.87 15.99 25.65
C GLY A 316 33.10 14.87 26.35
N GLY A 317 33.54 13.63 26.17
CA GLY A 317 32.96 12.47 26.85
C GLY A 317 33.80 11.22 26.64
N CYS A 318 33.38 10.10 27.24
CA CYS A 318 34.10 8.83 27.19
C CYS A 318 34.39 8.39 25.75
N TYR A 319 33.44 8.58 24.83
CA TYR A 319 33.62 8.28 23.41
C TYR A 319 33.47 9.56 22.57
N PRO A 320 34.38 9.82 21.61
CA PRO A 320 34.29 11.00 20.75
C PRO A 320 32.99 11.10 19.97
N LEU A 321 32.40 9.97 19.56
CA LEU A 321 31.12 9.93 18.87
C LEU A 321 29.98 10.51 19.73
N ASP A 322 29.85 10.05 20.97
CA ASP A 322 28.78 10.50 21.86
C ASP A 322 28.94 11.97 22.25
N ALA A 323 30.19 12.38 22.49
CA ALA A 323 30.54 13.77 22.77
C ALA A 323 30.19 14.69 21.58
N LEU A 324 30.47 14.24 20.36
CA LEU A 324 30.12 14.97 19.13
C LEU A 324 28.60 15.02 18.92
N LEU A 325 27.87 13.92 19.17
CA LEU A 325 26.40 13.88 19.05
C LEU A 325 25.70 14.83 20.04
N ALA A 326 26.25 15.00 21.24
CA ALA A 326 25.79 15.99 22.21
C ALA A 326 26.12 17.45 21.82
N SER A 327 27.08 17.66 20.91
CA SER A 327 27.55 19.00 20.51
C SER A 327 26.58 19.72 19.58
N THR A 328 26.47 21.04 19.70
CA THR A 328 25.64 21.94 18.88
C THR A 328 26.42 22.63 17.76
N LEU A 329 27.75 22.55 17.79
CA LEU A 329 28.68 23.15 16.82
C LEU A 329 28.67 24.68 16.77
N ASP A 330 28.17 25.35 17.82
CA ASP A 330 27.98 26.81 17.84
C ASP A 330 29.28 27.60 17.58
N CYS A 331 30.44 27.06 18.00
CA CYS A 331 31.75 27.63 17.71
C CYS A 331 31.98 27.90 16.22
N LEU A 332 31.45 27.05 15.32
CA LEU A 332 31.65 27.16 13.87
C LEU A 332 30.94 28.36 13.23
N PHE A 333 30.00 28.96 13.96
CA PHE A 333 29.25 30.16 13.57
C PHE A 333 29.76 31.43 14.27
N ASN A 334 30.83 31.34 15.06
CA ASN A 334 31.36 32.44 15.87
C ASN A 334 32.85 32.69 15.60
N ASN A 335 33.17 33.83 14.95
CA ASN A 335 34.55 34.22 14.64
C ASN A 335 35.45 34.30 15.89
N SER A 336 34.93 34.71 17.05
CA SER A 336 35.71 34.77 18.29
C SER A 336 36.10 33.36 18.77
N CYS A 337 35.21 32.38 18.60
CA CYS A 337 35.49 30.99 18.95
C CYS A 337 36.48 30.36 17.95
N LEU A 338 36.37 30.66 16.66
CA LEU A 338 37.34 30.20 15.66
C LEU A 338 38.75 30.76 15.91
N GLN A 339 38.85 32.03 16.33
CA GLN A 339 40.12 32.61 16.78
C GLN A 339 40.67 31.91 18.03
N LEU A 340 39.79 31.51 18.96
CA LEU A 340 40.18 30.73 20.12
C LEU A 340 40.81 29.39 19.69
N LEU A 341 40.21 28.66 18.74
CA LEU A 341 40.82 27.43 18.20
C LEU A 341 42.21 27.69 17.62
N GLY A 342 42.38 28.77 16.84
CA GLY A 342 43.68 29.16 16.29
C GLY A 342 44.77 29.41 17.32
N ASN A 343 44.41 29.84 18.54
CA ASN A 343 45.38 30.04 19.63
C ASN A 343 45.91 28.72 20.22
N TYR A 344 45.08 27.67 20.24
CA TYR A 344 45.41 26.37 20.85
C TYR A 344 45.87 25.31 19.85
N PHE A 345 45.62 25.51 18.55
CA PHE A 345 46.09 24.68 17.45
C PHE A 345 46.96 25.49 16.47
N PRO A 346 48.29 25.58 16.71
CA PRO A 346 49.16 26.45 15.93
C PRO A 346 49.19 26.19 14.43
N ALA A 347 48.93 24.94 14.00
CA ALA A 347 48.89 24.55 12.60
C ALA A 347 47.72 25.21 11.83
N LEU A 348 46.64 25.59 12.50
CA LEU A 348 45.55 26.38 11.89
C LEU A 348 46.03 27.75 11.39
N ASN A 349 47.06 28.33 12.00
CA ASN A 349 47.62 29.62 11.61
C ASN A 349 48.72 29.52 10.54
N GLN A 350 49.28 28.32 10.34
CA GLN A 350 50.42 28.09 9.44
C GLN A 350 49.98 27.62 8.04
N THR A 351 48.77 27.12 7.92
CA THR A 351 48.15 26.69 6.66
C THR A 351 47.58 27.90 5.91
N ASN A 352 47.33 27.77 4.60
CA ASN A 352 46.60 28.77 3.78
C ASN A 352 45.12 28.95 4.21
N LEU A 353 44.77 28.57 5.45
CA LEU A 353 43.46 28.72 6.08
C LEU A 353 43.24 30.15 6.62
N THR A 354 43.96 31.14 6.10
CA THR A 354 44.01 32.53 6.61
C THR A 354 42.70 33.33 6.49
N PHE A 355 41.62 32.67 6.04
CA PHE A 355 40.26 33.19 5.94
C PHE A 355 39.21 32.15 6.42
N ILE A 356 39.46 31.46 7.55
CA ILE A 356 38.40 30.70 8.25
C ILE A 356 37.34 31.71 8.72
N ASN A 357 36.29 31.85 7.93
CA ASN A 357 35.11 32.62 8.30
C ASN A 357 34.11 31.70 9.00
N ALA A 358 33.41 32.25 9.99
CA ALA A 358 32.23 31.61 10.53
C ALA A 358 31.25 31.23 9.41
N LEU A 359 30.57 30.11 9.58
CA LEU A 359 29.47 29.72 8.71
C LEU A 359 28.37 30.79 8.72
N SER A 360 27.69 30.93 7.58
CA SER A 360 26.45 31.72 7.53
C SER A 360 25.41 31.14 8.50
N PRO A 361 24.56 31.97 9.13
CA PRO A 361 23.52 31.47 10.04
C PRO A 361 22.63 30.41 9.38
N SER A 362 22.50 29.24 10.02
CA SER A 362 21.61 28.16 9.58
C SER A 362 20.21 28.31 10.21
N LYS A 363 19.18 27.76 9.55
CA LYS A 363 17.82 27.63 10.12
C LYS A 363 17.78 26.72 11.36
N GLN A 364 18.80 25.88 11.58
CA GLN A 364 18.88 24.88 12.64
C GLN A 364 20.08 25.09 13.59
N GLN A 365 20.50 26.34 13.82
CA GLN A 365 21.56 26.66 14.79
C GLN A 365 21.13 26.36 16.24
N ASN A 366 22.09 26.06 17.13
CA ASN A 366 21.88 25.68 18.55
C ASN A 366 21.10 24.37 18.75
N VAL A 367 21.07 23.50 17.74
CA VAL A 367 20.49 22.16 17.81
C VAL A 367 21.62 21.14 17.94
N SER A 368 21.47 20.13 18.80
CA SER A 368 22.50 19.09 18.93
C SER A 368 22.70 18.33 17.62
N LEU A 369 23.92 17.86 17.36
CA LEU A 369 24.24 17.11 16.15
C LEU A 369 23.41 15.83 16.04
N ASP A 370 23.11 15.18 17.17
CA ASP A 370 22.18 14.05 17.22
C ASP A 370 20.80 14.40 16.61
N ASN A 371 20.26 15.56 16.95
CA ASN A 371 18.99 16.02 16.40
C ASN A 371 19.10 16.44 14.93
N LEU A 372 20.24 16.98 14.49
CA LEU A 372 20.49 17.25 13.08
C LEU A 372 20.61 15.94 12.26
N LEU A 373 21.23 14.91 12.84
CA LEU A 373 21.37 13.58 12.23
C LEU A 373 20.07 12.79 12.17
N ASN A 374 19.10 13.07 13.04
CA ASN A 374 17.74 12.55 12.92
C ASN A 374 17.06 12.96 11.60
N ASN A 375 17.60 13.94 10.88
CA ASN A 375 17.22 14.25 9.49
C ASN A 375 18.41 14.17 8.52
N LEU A 376 19.44 13.37 8.83
CA LEU A 376 20.66 13.21 8.02
C LEU A 376 21.29 14.54 7.60
N LEU A 377 21.30 15.53 8.49
CA LEU A 377 21.86 16.86 8.22
C LEU A 377 21.20 17.54 7.01
N VAL A 378 19.97 17.15 6.62
CA VAL A 378 19.20 17.81 5.57
C VAL A 378 18.43 18.98 6.16
N GLU A 379 18.62 20.18 5.61
CA GLU A 379 17.87 21.38 5.98
C GLU A 379 16.64 21.61 5.11
N GLU A 380 16.74 21.28 3.82
CA GLU A 380 15.66 21.49 2.85
C GLU A 380 15.65 20.39 1.80
N TRP A 381 14.47 19.81 1.57
CA TRP A 381 14.21 18.91 0.46
C TRP A 381 13.00 19.44 -0.29
N SER A 382 13.21 19.87 -1.53
CA SER A 382 12.15 20.37 -2.41
C SER A 382 11.95 19.47 -3.62
N THR A 383 10.69 19.21 -3.94
CA THR A 383 10.29 18.36 -5.07
C THR A 383 9.64 19.20 -6.14
N LYS A 384 10.08 19.02 -7.38
CA LYS A 384 9.48 19.65 -8.56
C LYS A 384 9.05 18.58 -9.55
N ILE A 385 7.78 18.65 -9.94
CA ILE A 385 7.14 17.73 -10.88
C ILE A 385 7.02 18.41 -12.25
N ASP A 386 7.45 17.72 -13.30
CA ASP A 386 7.26 18.13 -14.69
C ASP A 386 6.06 17.38 -15.29
N TYR A 387 4.87 17.92 -15.04
CA TYR A 387 3.63 17.37 -15.55
C TYR A 387 3.59 17.25 -17.10
N PRO A 388 4.04 18.23 -17.89
CA PRO A 388 4.17 18.07 -19.34
C PRO A 388 4.96 16.83 -19.76
N THR A 389 6.08 16.54 -19.09
CA THR A 389 6.88 15.35 -19.36
C THR A 389 6.11 14.07 -19.01
N TYR A 390 5.46 13.99 -17.85
CA TYR A 390 4.57 12.88 -17.51
C TYR A 390 3.46 12.67 -18.56
N PHE A 391 2.76 13.75 -18.94
CA PHE A 391 1.66 13.70 -19.90
C PHE A 391 2.14 13.13 -21.24
N SER A 392 3.32 13.55 -21.69
CA SER A 392 3.93 13.05 -22.92
C SER A 392 4.32 11.57 -22.86
N LYS A 393 4.68 11.06 -21.67
CA LYS A 393 5.01 9.65 -21.44
C LYS A 393 3.77 8.77 -21.41
N CYS A 394 2.75 9.15 -20.63
CA CYS A 394 1.45 8.48 -20.62
C CYS A 394 0.85 8.43 -22.04
N ASN A 395 0.95 9.54 -22.80
CA ASN A 395 0.53 9.64 -24.20
C ASN A 395 -0.91 9.12 -24.44
N PRO A 396 -1.92 9.83 -23.92
CA PRO A 396 -3.34 9.46 -24.07
C PRO A 396 -3.79 9.63 -25.53
N LYS A 397 -4.06 8.52 -26.23
CA LYS A 397 -4.45 8.55 -27.65
C LYS A 397 -5.91 8.98 -27.87
N LEU A 398 -6.79 8.56 -26.96
CA LEU A 398 -8.22 8.83 -27.02
C LEU A 398 -8.77 8.97 -25.59
N CYS A 399 -9.66 9.94 -25.39
CA CYS A 399 -10.47 10.04 -24.18
C CYS A 399 -11.94 9.79 -24.52
N THR A 400 -12.69 9.22 -23.60
CA THR A 400 -14.12 9.00 -23.72
C THR A 400 -14.88 9.65 -22.57
N TYR A 401 -16.04 10.23 -22.86
CA TYR A 401 -16.98 10.69 -21.85
C TYR A 401 -18.42 10.46 -22.30
N THR A 402 -19.36 10.45 -21.36
CA THR A 402 -20.77 10.17 -21.64
C THR A 402 -21.60 11.45 -21.63
N GLU A 403 -22.34 11.70 -22.71
CA GLU A 403 -23.29 12.82 -22.83
C GLU A 403 -24.72 12.30 -23.10
N LYS A 404 -25.74 13.09 -22.75
CA LYS A 404 -27.16 12.71 -22.81
C LYS A 404 -27.80 13.28 -24.08
N ASP A 405 -27.55 12.59 -25.21
CA ASP A 405 -27.89 13.02 -26.57
C ASP A 405 -29.41 13.35 -26.69
N GLN A 406 -29.74 14.54 -27.23
CA GLN A 406 -31.13 15.00 -27.37
C GLN A 406 -31.92 14.03 -28.27
N THR A 407 -33.18 13.76 -27.92
CA THR A 407 -34.03 12.79 -28.64
C THR A 407 -34.00 12.98 -30.16
N ASN A 408 -33.48 11.99 -30.91
CA ASN A 408 -33.36 12.04 -32.36
C ASN A 408 -34.73 11.94 -33.05
N VAL A 409 -35.25 13.09 -33.49
CA VAL A 409 -36.57 13.21 -34.14
C VAL A 409 -36.69 12.35 -35.41
N ALA A 410 -35.60 12.10 -36.14
CA ALA A 410 -35.61 11.25 -37.34
C ALA A 410 -35.80 9.77 -36.98
N TYR A 411 -35.16 9.30 -35.92
CA TYR A 411 -35.38 7.95 -35.40
C TYR A 411 -36.82 7.76 -34.91
N MET A 412 -37.37 8.77 -34.23
CA MET A 412 -38.75 8.77 -33.73
C MET A 412 -39.78 8.73 -34.86
N THR A 413 -39.59 9.55 -35.89
CA THR A 413 -40.49 9.60 -37.04
C THR A 413 -40.45 8.32 -37.87
N THR A 414 -39.26 7.70 -38.03
CA THR A 414 -39.12 6.41 -38.72
C THR A 414 -39.75 5.25 -37.93
N LEU A 415 -39.60 5.24 -36.61
CA LEU A 415 -40.27 4.26 -35.74
C LEU A 415 -41.80 4.36 -35.87
N LEU A 416 -42.37 5.57 -35.80
CA LEU A 416 -43.81 5.81 -35.92
C LEU A 416 -44.35 5.46 -37.31
N LEU A 417 -43.63 5.81 -38.39
CA LEU A 417 -44.00 5.41 -39.75
C LEU A 417 -44.01 3.89 -39.93
N SER A 418 -43.04 3.18 -39.33
CA SER A 418 -42.94 1.73 -39.45
C SER A 418 -44.08 0.99 -38.75
N LEU A 419 -44.51 1.48 -37.58
CA LEU A 419 -45.62 0.91 -36.79
C LEU A 419 -46.98 1.15 -37.44
N TYR A 420 -47.15 2.33 -38.06
CA TYR A 420 -48.41 2.77 -38.67
C TYR A 420 -48.96 1.75 -39.67
N GLY A 421 -48.11 1.17 -40.52
CA GLY A 421 -48.53 0.21 -41.54
C GLY A 421 -49.13 -1.08 -40.99
N GLY A 422 -48.58 -1.62 -39.90
CA GLY A 422 -49.09 -2.82 -39.23
C GLY A 422 -50.36 -2.57 -38.42
N LEU A 423 -50.38 -1.45 -37.70
CA LEU A 423 -51.51 -1.03 -36.86
C LEU A 423 -52.79 -0.83 -37.69
N ILE A 424 -52.69 -0.28 -38.90
CA ILE A 424 -53.83 -0.14 -39.82
C ILE A 424 -54.51 -1.49 -40.08
N ILE A 425 -53.73 -2.52 -40.42
CA ILE A 425 -54.26 -3.83 -40.81
C ILE A 425 -54.95 -4.49 -39.59
N ILE A 426 -54.29 -4.43 -38.44
CA ILE A 426 -54.78 -5.05 -37.20
C ILE A 426 -56.06 -4.35 -36.71
N PHE A 427 -56.07 -3.02 -36.62
CA PHE A 427 -57.25 -2.30 -36.15
C PHE A 427 -58.41 -2.38 -37.12
N ARG A 428 -58.16 -2.49 -38.44
CA ARG A 428 -59.21 -2.71 -39.43
C ARG A 428 -59.93 -4.04 -39.18
N LEU A 429 -59.17 -5.08 -38.81
CA LEU A 429 -59.71 -6.41 -38.52
C LEU A 429 -60.43 -6.46 -37.17
N ILE A 430 -59.81 -5.91 -36.12
CA ILE A 430 -60.39 -5.83 -34.77
C ILE A 430 -61.68 -5.02 -34.78
N SER A 431 -61.70 -3.83 -35.41
CA SER A 431 -62.88 -2.97 -35.38
C SER A 431 -64.09 -3.62 -36.04
N VAL A 432 -63.88 -4.34 -37.15
CA VAL A 432 -64.95 -5.09 -37.83
C VAL A 432 -65.40 -6.28 -36.98
N ALA A 433 -64.47 -7.03 -36.40
CA ALA A 433 -64.79 -8.19 -35.56
C ALA A 433 -65.52 -7.79 -34.27
N SER A 434 -65.03 -6.78 -33.56
CA SER A 434 -65.59 -6.26 -32.30
C SER A 434 -67.02 -5.77 -32.49
N ILE A 435 -67.31 -5.03 -33.56
CA ILE A 435 -68.67 -4.57 -33.86
C ILE A 435 -69.57 -5.74 -34.27
N LYS A 436 -69.09 -6.68 -35.11
CA LYS A 436 -69.86 -7.89 -35.45
C LYS A 436 -70.20 -8.73 -34.22
N ILE A 437 -69.26 -8.89 -33.28
CA ILE A 437 -69.46 -9.63 -32.02
C ILE A 437 -70.42 -8.87 -31.09
N ALA A 438 -70.25 -7.56 -30.91
CA ALA A 438 -71.13 -6.74 -30.07
C ALA A 438 -72.59 -6.78 -30.55
N PHE A 439 -72.82 -6.72 -31.86
CA PHE A 439 -74.16 -6.87 -32.44
C PHE A 439 -74.68 -8.32 -32.32
N LYS A 440 -73.83 -9.34 -32.45
CA LYS A 440 -74.22 -10.75 -32.26
C LYS A 440 -74.61 -11.05 -30.80
N PHE A 441 -73.96 -10.41 -29.82
CA PHE A 441 -74.33 -10.47 -28.41
C PHE A 441 -75.62 -9.70 -28.11
N LYS A 442 -75.84 -8.55 -28.74
CA LYS A 442 -77.09 -7.78 -28.60
C LYS A 442 -78.30 -8.54 -29.16
N PHE A 443 -78.12 -9.31 -30.23
CA PHE A 443 -79.17 -10.17 -30.80
C PHE A 443 -79.40 -11.45 -29.99
N ARG A 444 -78.35 -12.05 -29.41
CA ARG A 444 -78.46 -13.23 -28.53
C ARG A 444 -79.16 -12.95 -27.19
N PHE A 445 -79.15 -11.72 -26.70
CA PHE A 445 -79.83 -11.37 -25.44
C PHE A 445 -81.36 -11.30 -25.57
N ILE A 446 -81.91 -11.34 -26.80
CA ILE A 446 -83.36 -11.28 -27.06
C ILE A 446 -83.96 -12.68 -27.34
N ASN A 447 -83.16 -13.67 -27.72
CA ASN A 447 -83.62 -15.04 -27.98
C ASN A 447 -82.78 -16.05 -27.19
N THR A 448 -83.30 -16.49 -26.05
CA THR A 448 -82.79 -17.67 -25.32
C THR A 448 -83.71 -18.86 -25.56
N ASN A 449 -83.25 -19.84 -26.34
CA ASN A 449 -83.17 -21.25 -25.93
C ASN A 449 -82.55 -22.16 -27.02
N SER A 450 -81.81 -23.16 -26.54
CA SER A 450 -80.97 -24.17 -27.24
C SER A 450 -79.60 -23.66 -27.69
N GLY A 451 -78.47 -24.34 -27.54
CA GLY A 451 -78.14 -25.66 -27.03
C GLY A 451 -76.72 -26.02 -27.53
N THR A 452 -75.83 -26.38 -26.61
CA THR A 452 -74.62 -27.25 -26.73
C THR A 452 -73.64 -27.22 -27.93
N THR A 453 -72.36 -27.32 -27.57
CA THR A 453 -71.19 -27.84 -28.34
C THR A 453 -70.76 -27.09 -29.60
N HIS A 454 -70.07 -25.97 -29.40
CA HIS A 454 -69.62 -25.04 -30.43
C HIS A 454 -68.13 -25.16 -30.84
N HIS A 455 -67.40 -26.25 -30.57
CA HIS A 455 -65.97 -26.28 -30.95
C HIS A 455 -65.70 -26.80 -32.38
N MET A 456 -66.24 -27.96 -32.75
CA MET A 456 -65.88 -28.66 -34.00
C MET A 456 -66.40 -27.95 -35.27
N THR A 457 -67.57 -27.33 -35.17
CA THR A 457 -68.27 -26.66 -36.29
C THR A 457 -67.54 -25.41 -36.79
N TYR A 458 -66.76 -24.73 -35.96
CA TYR A 458 -66.01 -23.55 -36.37
C TYR A 458 -64.78 -23.90 -37.21
N ILE A 459 -64.11 -25.02 -36.92
CA ILE A 459 -62.94 -25.46 -37.71
C ILE A 459 -63.40 -25.90 -39.11
N ARG A 460 -64.48 -26.69 -39.22
CA ARG A 460 -65.04 -27.06 -40.53
C ARG A 460 -65.55 -25.84 -41.32
N ARG A 461 -66.20 -24.87 -40.66
CA ARG A 461 -66.64 -23.61 -41.28
C ARG A 461 -65.46 -22.73 -41.70
N PHE A 462 -64.40 -22.66 -40.88
CA PHE A 462 -63.18 -21.92 -41.20
C PHE A 462 -62.42 -22.55 -42.37
N VAL A 463 -62.31 -23.88 -42.43
CA VAL A 463 -61.70 -24.59 -43.56
C VAL A 463 -62.52 -24.40 -44.85
N HIS A 464 -63.86 -24.39 -44.76
CA HIS A 464 -64.72 -24.10 -45.91
C HIS A 464 -64.57 -22.64 -46.38
N TRP A 465 -64.57 -21.68 -45.45
CA TRP A 465 -64.32 -20.27 -45.73
C TRP A 465 -62.92 -20.04 -46.33
N ALA A 466 -61.90 -20.68 -45.77
CA ALA A 466 -60.52 -20.60 -46.26
C ALA A 466 -60.35 -21.20 -47.66
N LYS A 467 -61.11 -22.24 -48.01
CA LYS A 467 -61.12 -22.83 -49.36
C LYS A 467 -61.73 -21.89 -50.43
N GLN A 468 -62.60 -20.95 -50.04
CA GLN A 468 -63.26 -20.00 -50.93
C GLN A 468 -62.55 -18.63 -51.02
N LEU A 469 -61.51 -18.39 -50.20
CA LEU A 469 -60.77 -17.13 -50.18
C LEU A 469 -60.13 -16.80 -51.53
N ASN A 470 -60.42 -15.60 -52.02
CA ASN A 470 -59.77 -14.98 -53.17
C ASN A 470 -59.49 -13.51 -52.84
N MET A 471 -58.24 -13.18 -52.50
CA MET A 471 -57.81 -11.82 -52.11
C MET A 471 -57.34 -10.96 -53.28
N PHE A 472 -57.32 -11.51 -54.51
CA PHE A 472 -56.85 -10.83 -55.72
C PHE A 472 -57.96 -10.76 -56.78
N LYS A 473 -59.16 -10.34 -56.38
CA LYS A 473 -60.32 -10.17 -57.28
C LYS A 473 -60.12 -8.95 -58.20
N LEU A 474 -60.32 -9.13 -59.50
CA LEU A 474 -60.42 -8.03 -60.48
C LEU A 474 -61.90 -7.75 -60.80
N VAL A 475 -62.24 -6.48 -61.00
CA VAL A 475 -63.64 -5.99 -61.06
C VAL A 475 -64.29 -6.16 -62.45
N THR A 476 -63.54 -6.45 -63.51
CA THR A 476 -64.07 -6.51 -64.90
C THR A 476 -63.99 -7.91 -65.54
N HIS A 477 -65.07 -8.28 -66.25
CA HIS A 477 -65.37 -9.53 -67.01
C HIS A 477 -64.60 -10.81 -66.65
N LYS A 478 -65.32 -11.78 -66.08
CA LYS A 478 -64.79 -13.03 -65.51
C LYS A 478 -64.74 -14.17 -66.54
N THR A 479 -63.57 -14.73 -66.83
CA THR A 479 -63.46 -16.10 -67.38
C THR A 479 -63.22 -17.13 -66.27
N PRO A 480 -63.63 -18.41 -66.41
CA PRO A 480 -63.41 -19.45 -65.39
C PRO A 480 -61.91 -19.66 -65.06
N THR A 481 -61.04 -19.42 -66.04
CA THR A 481 -59.58 -19.50 -65.91
C THR A 481 -59.01 -18.38 -65.02
N ASP A 482 -59.56 -17.17 -65.10
CA ASP A 482 -59.12 -16.04 -64.27
C ASP A 482 -59.45 -16.26 -62.79
N ILE A 483 -60.64 -16.81 -62.49
CA ILE A 483 -61.05 -17.13 -61.12
C ILE A 483 -60.14 -18.21 -60.51
N LYS A 484 -59.74 -19.21 -61.31
CA LYS A 484 -58.82 -20.27 -60.87
C LYS A 484 -57.42 -19.69 -60.60
N GLN A 485 -56.91 -18.82 -61.48
CA GLN A 485 -55.61 -18.17 -61.29
C GLN A 485 -55.60 -17.28 -60.04
N GLN A 486 -56.61 -16.43 -59.83
CA GLN A 486 -56.70 -15.56 -58.64
C GLN A 486 -56.76 -16.35 -57.32
N ARG A 487 -57.47 -17.49 -57.29
CA ARG A 487 -57.49 -18.42 -56.13
C ARG A 487 -56.11 -19.04 -55.87
N ILE A 488 -55.35 -19.39 -56.90
CA ILE A 488 -53.97 -19.89 -56.77
C ILE A 488 -53.05 -18.79 -56.24
N THR A 489 -53.13 -17.57 -56.77
CA THR A 489 -52.38 -16.39 -56.27
C THR A 489 -52.64 -16.16 -54.79
N THR A 490 -53.91 -16.26 -54.37
CA THR A 490 -54.31 -16.09 -52.97
C THR A 490 -53.69 -17.15 -52.06
N ARG A 491 -53.64 -18.42 -52.49
CA ARG A 491 -53.04 -19.52 -51.72
C ARG A 491 -51.53 -19.39 -51.60
N VAL A 492 -50.84 -19.08 -52.71
CA VAL A 492 -49.38 -18.87 -52.71
C VAL A 492 -48.99 -17.70 -51.83
N TYR A 493 -49.73 -16.57 -51.93
CA TYR A 493 -49.54 -15.43 -51.05
C TYR A 493 -49.70 -15.78 -49.56
N LEU A 494 -50.75 -16.53 -49.19
CA LEU A 494 -50.98 -16.91 -47.79
C LEU A 494 -49.88 -17.85 -47.24
N ILE A 495 -49.40 -18.80 -48.04
CA ILE A 495 -48.31 -19.71 -47.63
C ILE A 495 -47.00 -18.92 -47.46
N LEU A 496 -46.66 -18.04 -48.41
CA LEU A 496 -45.45 -17.22 -48.32
C LEU A 496 -45.51 -16.24 -47.15
N LEU A 497 -46.68 -15.64 -46.89
CA LEU A 497 -46.89 -14.76 -45.74
C LEU A 497 -46.76 -15.53 -44.41
N ALA A 498 -47.41 -16.69 -44.28
CA ALA A 498 -47.31 -17.49 -43.06
C ALA A 498 -45.88 -18.00 -42.80
N GLY A 499 -45.19 -18.47 -43.85
CA GLY A 499 -43.80 -18.94 -43.75
C GLY A 499 -42.82 -17.83 -43.38
N SER A 500 -42.93 -16.66 -44.02
CA SER A 500 -42.07 -15.50 -43.71
C SER A 500 -42.29 -14.96 -42.30
N LEU A 501 -43.54 -14.90 -41.82
CA LEU A 501 -43.85 -14.48 -40.45
C LEU A 501 -43.31 -15.47 -39.41
N LEU A 502 -43.40 -16.78 -39.68
CA LEU A 502 -42.87 -17.81 -38.78
C LEU A 502 -41.34 -17.74 -38.67
N ILE A 503 -40.63 -17.63 -39.79
CA ILE A 503 -39.17 -17.50 -39.82
C ILE A 503 -38.73 -16.23 -39.08
N PHE A 504 -39.42 -15.11 -39.32
CA PHE A 504 -39.11 -13.85 -38.66
C PHE A 504 -39.35 -13.90 -37.15
N LEU A 505 -40.44 -14.54 -36.70
CA LEU A 505 -40.72 -14.74 -35.28
C LEU A 505 -39.65 -15.59 -34.59
N LEU A 506 -39.25 -16.70 -35.22
CA LEU A 506 -38.19 -17.56 -34.69
C LEU A 506 -36.85 -16.82 -34.61
N PHE A 507 -36.45 -16.14 -35.68
CA PHE A 507 -35.21 -15.36 -35.73
C PHE A 507 -35.18 -14.25 -34.66
N THR A 508 -36.29 -13.52 -34.52
CA THR A 508 -36.37 -12.40 -33.55
C THR A 508 -36.48 -12.90 -32.11
N SER A 509 -37.07 -14.07 -31.87
CA SER A 509 -37.25 -14.63 -30.53
C SER A 509 -36.02 -15.35 -30.00
N LEU A 510 -35.18 -15.91 -30.88
CA LEU A 510 -34.03 -16.72 -30.49
C LEU A 510 -32.74 -15.91 -30.36
N ASN A 511 -32.72 -14.67 -30.86
CA ASN A 511 -31.53 -13.85 -30.80
C ASN A 511 -31.30 -13.32 -29.37
N THR A 512 -30.09 -13.51 -28.84
CA THR A 512 -29.65 -13.00 -27.53
C THR A 512 -28.65 -11.85 -27.72
N GLN A 513 -28.58 -10.96 -26.74
CA GLN A 513 -27.61 -9.88 -26.67
C GLN A 513 -26.99 -9.87 -25.28
N THR A 514 -25.69 -9.57 -25.22
CA THR A 514 -25.02 -9.25 -23.97
C THR A 514 -25.39 -7.83 -23.58
N MET A 515 -25.97 -7.67 -22.41
CA MET A 515 -26.24 -6.35 -21.82
C MET A 515 -25.36 -6.17 -20.59
N THR A 516 -24.76 -4.99 -20.48
CA THR A 516 -24.06 -4.57 -19.27
C THR A 516 -25.08 -3.95 -18.32
N ILE A 517 -25.20 -4.51 -17.12
CA ILE A 517 -26.05 -3.98 -16.05
C ILE A 517 -25.16 -3.20 -15.10
N THR A 518 -25.63 -2.03 -14.66
CA THR A 518 -24.93 -1.18 -13.70
C THR A 518 -25.69 -1.17 -12.38
N GLU A 519 -25.03 -1.59 -11.31
CA GLU A 519 -25.51 -1.47 -9.93
C GLU A 519 -24.83 -0.26 -9.29
N SER A 520 -25.59 0.70 -8.76
CA SER A 520 -25.05 1.92 -8.14
C SER A 520 -24.82 1.74 -6.65
N ASN A 521 -23.67 2.19 -6.14
CA ASN A 521 -23.26 2.14 -4.72
C ASN A 521 -23.55 0.77 -4.04
N PRO A 522 -22.96 -0.32 -4.55
CA PRO A 522 -23.20 -1.64 -3.98
C PRO A 522 -22.65 -1.74 -2.55
N SER A 523 -23.41 -2.36 -1.65
CA SER A 523 -22.88 -2.80 -0.36
C SER A 523 -21.90 -3.95 -0.56
N LEU A 524 -21.01 -4.20 0.41
CA LEU A 524 -20.13 -5.37 0.39
C LEU A 524 -20.91 -6.69 0.21
N THR A 525 -22.06 -6.82 0.89
CA THR A 525 -22.95 -7.98 0.73
C THR A 525 -23.51 -8.12 -0.69
N THR A 526 -23.79 -7.00 -1.35
CA THR A 526 -24.27 -6.98 -2.74
C THR A 526 -23.15 -7.32 -3.71
N TYR A 527 -21.95 -6.80 -3.46
CA TYR A 527 -20.75 -7.15 -4.21
C TYR A 527 -20.44 -8.64 -4.13
N ASN A 528 -20.41 -9.24 -2.93
CA ASN A 528 -20.16 -10.67 -2.76
C ASN A 528 -21.21 -11.51 -3.51
N TYR A 529 -22.48 -11.13 -3.43
CA TYR A 529 -23.55 -11.79 -4.21
C TYR A 529 -23.33 -11.68 -5.73
N LEU A 530 -22.99 -10.49 -6.23
CA LEU A 530 -22.74 -10.28 -7.67
C LEU A 530 -21.46 -11.01 -8.14
N GLN A 531 -20.45 -11.09 -7.28
CA GLN A 531 -19.19 -11.76 -7.54
C GLN A 531 -19.40 -13.26 -7.70
N ASP A 532 -20.21 -13.89 -6.84
CA ASP A 532 -20.57 -15.32 -6.94
C ASP A 532 -21.30 -15.65 -8.25
N LEU A 533 -22.12 -14.72 -8.76
CA LEU A 533 -22.93 -14.91 -9.97
C LEU A 533 -22.21 -14.56 -11.27
N TYR A 534 -21.32 -13.56 -11.25
CA TYR A 534 -20.77 -12.92 -12.45
C TYR A 534 -19.25 -12.71 -12.40
N LEU A 535 -18.51 -13.57 -11.71
CA LEU A 535 -17.06 -13.47 -11.49
C LEU A 535 -16.26 -13.01 -12.71
N ASP A 536 -16.50 -13.61 -13.88
CA ASP A 536 -15.73 -13.35 -15.11
C ASP A 536 -15.97 -11.98 -15.74
N THR A 537 -17.06 -11.30 -15.39
CA THR A 537 -17.49 -10.05 -16.07
C THR A 537 -17.82 -8.91 -15.13
N LEU A 538 -17.78 -9.15 -13.81
CA LEU A 538 -17.99 -8.13 -12.78
C LEU A 538 -16.79 -7.18 -12.71
N GLN A 539 -17.07 -5.89 -12.84
CA GLN A 539 -16.10 -4.82 -12.68
C GLN A 539 -16.64 -3.75 -11.77
N CYS A 540 -15.91 -3.46 -10.69
CA CYS A 540 -16.30 -2.51 -9.66
C CYS A 540 -15.16 -1.51 -9.49
N PRO A 541 -15.16 -0.39 -10.24
CA PRO A 541 -14.12 0.61 -10.10
C PRO A 541 -14.13 1.25 -8.71
N CYS A 542 -12.95 1.36 -8.09
CA CYS A 542 -12.80 2.08 -6.82
C CYS A 542 -12.93 3.59 -7.03
N SER A 543 -13.56 4.30 -6.09
CA SER A 543 -13.47 5.78 -6.04
C SER A 543 -12.08 6.22 -5.60
N ASN A 544 -11.49 5.51 -4.62
CA ASN A 544 -10.14 5.74 -4.14
C ASN A 544 -9.21 4.71 -4.76
N ILE A 545 -8.41 5.15 -5.73
CA ILE A 545 -7.46 4.27 -6.43
C ILE A 545 -6.29 3.90 -5.50
N THR A 546 -5.85 4.84 -4.66
CA THR A 546 -4.76 4.65 -3.71
C THR A 546 -5.30 4.62 -2.28
N MET A 547 -5.02 3.53 -1.57
CA MET A 547 -5.53 3.29 -0.22
C MET A 547 -4.38 2.95 0.72
N PRO A 548 -4.12 3.74 1.78
CA PRO A 548 -3.06 3.47 2.75
C PRO A 548 -3.25 2.11 3.42
N TYR A 549 -2.18 1.33 3.59
CA TYR A 549 -2.23 0.05 4.28
C TYR A 549 -2.72 0.19 5.73
N SER A 550 -2.51 1.34 6.37
CA SER A 550 -3.00 1.64 7.72
C SER A 550 -4.51 1.47 7.90
N THR A 551 -5.32 1.54 6.85
CA THR A 551 -6.79 1.41 6.96
C THR A 551 -7.26 -0.05 7.04
N PHE A 552 -6.52 -0.99 6.46
CA PHE A 552 -6.92 -2.41 6.36
C PHE A 552 -5.85 -3.43 6.78
N VAL A 553 -4.65 -2.99 7.19
CA VAL A 553 -3.59 -3.85 7.73
C VAL A 553 -3.20 -3.39 9.13
N SER A 554 -3.19 -4.32 10.08
CA SER A 554 -2.61 -4.12 11.41
C SER A 554 -1.52 -5.15 11.67
N LEU A 555 -0.33 -4.70 12.05
CA LEU A 555 0.82 -5.56 12.35
C LEU A 555 1.31 -5.28 13.78
N LYS A 556 1.25 -6.30 14.65
CA LYS A 556 1.63 -6.21 16.07
C LYS A 556 2.50 -7.40 16.46
N PRO A 557 3.82 -7.33 16.23
CA PRO A 557 4.71 -8.40 16.63
C PRO A 557 4.83 -8.50 18.15
N THR A 558 5.03 -9.72 18.63
CA THR A 558 5.32 -10.02 20.03
C THR A 558 6.82 -10.24 20.19
N LEU A 559 7.46 -9.44 21.04
CA LEU A 559 8.86 -9.61 21.40
C LEU A 559 9.04 -10.72 22.44
N HIS A 560 10.24 -11.30 22.48
CA HIS A 560 10.66 -12.30 23.45
C HIS A 560 10.50 -11.75 24.87
N GLN A 561 9.98 -12.59 25.77
CA GLN A 561 9.62 -12.21 27.14
C GLN A 561 10.74 -11.52 27.93
N VAL A 562 11.99 -11.79 27.58
CA VAL A 562 13.15 -11.13 28.20
C VAL A 562 13.11 -9.60 28.02
N CYS A 563 12.61 -9.13 26.88
CA CYS A 563 12.51 -7.70 26.54
C CYS A 563 11.40 -6.95 27.28
N SER A 564 10.59 -7.64 28.10
CA SER A 564 9.61 -7.04 29.01
C SER A 564 9.80 -7.50 30.46
N SER A 565 10.88 -8.25 30.73
CA SER A 565 11.19 -8.80 32.05
C SER A 565 11.98 -7.82 32.92
N ALA A 566 12.10 -8.13 34.22
CA ALA A 566 12.93 -7.33 35.11
C ALA A 566 14.45 -7.43 34.77
N PHE A 567 14.89 -8.40 33.95
CA PHE A 567 16.29 -8.58 33.57
C PHE A 567 16.85 -7.47 32.66
N ILE A 568 15.99 -6.64 32.07
CA ILE A 568 16.40 -5.44 31.33
C ILE A 568 16.12 -4.15 32.12
N SER A 569 15.68 -4.25 33.37
CA SER A 569 15.37 -3.08 34.19
C SER A 569 16.64 -2.35 34.65
N ASN A 570 16.54 -1.03 34.80
CA ASN A 570 17.63 -0.21 35.35
C ASN A 570 18.11 -0.73 36.71
N SER A 571 17.19 -1.20 37.54
CA SER A 571 17.52 -1.71 38.87
C SER A 571 18.26 -3.05 38.82
N TRP A 572 17.91 -3.95 37.91
CA TRP A 572 18.70 -5.18 37.68
C TRP A 572 20.09 -4.85 37.14
N MET A 573 20.19 -3.94 36.16
CA MET A 573 21.48 -3.47 35.66
C MET A 573 22.33 -2.86 36.78
N LEU A 574 21.77 -1.99 37.63
CA LEU A 574 22.48 -1.41 38.78
C LEU A 574 22.94 -2.47 39.77
N MET A 575 22.14 -3.51 40.02
CA MET A 575 22.52 -4.63 40.86
C MET A 575 23.72 -5.37 40.26
N MET A 576 23.67 -5.69 38.96
CA MET A 576 24.79 -6.33 38.26
C MET A 576 26.05 -5.46 38.22
N LYS A 577 25.91 -4.12 38.19
CA LYS A 577 27.02 -3.16 38.27
C LYS A 577 27.71 -3.16 39.64
N LEU A 578 26.97 -3.25 40.74
CA LEU A 578 27.56 -3.30 42.08
C LEU A 578 28.35 -4.58 42.33
N VAL A 579 28.03 -5.64 41.59
CA VAL A 579 28.75 -6.91 41.64
C VAL A 579 30.06 -6.85 40.86
N ASP A 580 30.24 -5.93 39.89
CA ASP A 580 31.47 -5.73 39.10
C ASP A 580 32.66 -5.20 39.92
N THR A 581 32.46 -4.64 41.13
CA THR A 581 33.56 -4.08 41.93
C THR A 581 34.41 -5.16 42.64
N GLY A 582 35.14 -5.97 41.87
CA GLY A 582 36.05 -7.03 42.34
C GLY A 582 36.88 -7.66 41.21
N ASP A 583 37.99 -8.30 41.56
CA ASP A 583 39.06 -8.76 40.64
C ASP A 583 38.79 -10.07 39.85
N SER A 584 37.55 -10.58 39.76
CA SER A 584 37.31 -11.95 39.25
C SER A 584 36.76 -12.06 37.82
N ILE A 585 36.97 -13.24 37.20
CA ILE A 585 36.36 -13.66 35.91
C ILE A 585 34.85 -13.91 36.12
N TYR A 586 34.15 -12.80 36.29
CA TYR A 586 32.70 -12.62 36.36
C TYR A 586 32.36 -11.10 36.28
N HIS A 587 33.36 -10.27 36.53
CA HIS A 587 33.39 -8.83 36.43
C HIS A 587 34.03 -8.48 35.06
N GLY A 588 33.54 -7.55 34.25
CA GLY A 588 32.23 -6.90 34.22
C GLY A 588 31.28 -7.58 33.24
N PHE A 589 31.32 -8.91 33.18
CA PHE A 589 30.54 -9.73 32.26
C PHE A 589 29.02 -9.53 32.45
N GLY A 590 28.54 -9.63 33.70
CA GLY A 590 27.10 -9.59 33.97
C GLY A 590 26.43 -8.24 33.71
N ALA A 591 27.07 -7.12 34.07
CA ALA A 591 26.53 -5.78 33.84
C ALA A 591 26.51 -5.43 32.35
N GLN A 592 27.57 -5.78 31.62
CA GLN A 592 27.65 -5.49 30.19
C GLN A 592 26.70 -6.38 29.37
N HIS A 593 26.53 -7.66 29.71
CA HIS A 593 25.54 -8.54 29.07
C HIS A 593 24.11 -8.05 29.26
N THR A 594 23.76 -7.62 30.48
CA THR A 594 22.41 -7.15 30.77
C THR A 594 22.12 -5.82 30.10
N GLN A 595 23.10 -4.93 30.04
CA GLN A 595 23.00 -3.69 29.28
C GLN A 595 22.90 -3.95 27.76
N LEU A 596 23.66 -4.91 27.22
CA LEU A 596 23.56 -5.32 25.81
C LEU A 596 22.20 -5.90 25.47
N LEU A 597 21.68 -6.77 26.34
CA LEU A 597 20.34 -7.35 26.21
C LEU A 597 19.26 -6.28 26.17
N SER A 598 19.26 -5.37 27.15
CA SER A 598 18.29 -4.26 27.20
C SER A 598 18.34 -3.41 25.94
N SER A 599 19.55 -3.03 25.53
CA SER A 599 19.72 -2.12 24.41
C SER A 599 19.39 -2.78 23.06
N LEU A 600 19.63 -4.09 22.89
CA LEU A 600 19.23 -4.84 21.71
C LEU A 600 17.70 -5.04 21.67
N CYS A 601 17.05 -5.24 22.81
CA CYS A 601 15.59 -5.23 22.91
C CYS A 601 15.01 -3.88 22.49
N ASP A 602 15.58 -2.78 22.99
CA ASP A 602 15.17 -1.42 22.61
C ASP A 602 15.41 -1.15 21.13
N LEU A 603 16.56 -1.55 20.60
CA LEU A 603 16.92 -1.40 19.19
C LEU A 603 15.94 -2.17 18.31
N ALA A 604 15.67 -3.44 18.64
CA ALA A 604 14.71 -4.27 17.90
C ALA A 604 13.31 -3.65 17.92
N ASN A 605 12.82 -3.23 19.10
CA ASN A 605 11.51 -2.61 19.24
C ASN A 605 11.39 -1.32 18.41
N LYS A 606 12.37 -0.42 18.51
CA LYS A 606 12.40 0.82 17.71
C LYS A 606 12.44 0.52 16.21
N THR A 607 13.28 -0.43 15.79
CA THR A 607 13.37 -0.86 14.37
C THR A 607 12.01 -1.34 13.86
N ILE A 608 11.33 -2.16 14.65
CA ILE A 608 10.05 -2.76 14.30
C ILE A 608 8.95 -1.70 14.24
N VAL A 609 8.78 -0.90 15.29
CA VAL A 609 7.74 0.13 15.35
C VAL A 609 7.85 1.08 14.17
N ASP A 610 9.06 1.52 13.86
CA ASP A 610 9.32 2.38 12.72
C ASP A 610 9.08 1.66 11.38
N ALA A 611 9.61 0.45 11.18
CA ALA A 611 9.40 -0.31 9.95
C ALA A 611 7.90 -0.59 9.70
N VAL A 612 7.14 -0.91 10.74
CA VAL A 612 5.68 -1.13 10.68
C VAL A 612 4.99 0.18 10.33
N HIS A 613 5.31 1.29 10.99
CA HIS A 613 4.76 2.61 10.68
C HIS A 613 4.97 2.96 9.20
N ARG A 614 6.20 2.80 8.70
CA ARG A 614 6.55 3.03 7.28
C ARG A 614 5.82 2.11 6.32
N PHE A 615 5.69 0.84 6.67
CA PHE A 615 4.90 -0.11 5.89
C PHE A 615 3.45 0.37 5.79
N THR A 616 2.84 0.76 6.91
CA THR A 616 1.43 1.18 6.95
C THR A 616 1.14 2.50 6.24
N MET A 617 2.14 3.37 6.07
CA MET A 617 2.04 4.62 5.29
C MET A 617 2.01 4.39 3.77
N ARG A 618 2.53 3.27 3.28
CA ARG A 618 2.44 2.92 1.86
C ARG A 618 0.98 2.66 1.47
N SER A 619 0.66 2.89 0.21
CA SER A 619 -0.70 2.67 -0.31
C SER A 619 -0.75 1.50 -1.27
N LEU A 620 -1.84 0.74 -1.20
CA LEU A 620 -2.26 -0.20 -2.23
C LEU A 620 -2.96 0.56 -3.36
N ALA A 621 -2.53 0.36 -4.61
CA ALA A 621 -3.14 0.98 -5.77
C ALA A 621 -3.97 -0.03 -6.57
N THR A 622 -5.28 0.17 -6.65
CA THR A 622 -6.20 -0.72 -7.41
C THR A 622 -7.26 0.11 -8.13
N SER A 623 -7.42 -0.09 -9.43
CA SER A 623 -8.47 0.58 -10.21
C SER A 623 -9.84 -0.09 -10.08
N ASN A 624 -9.89 -1.36 -9.64
CA ASN A 624 -11.10 -2.12 -9.39
C ASN A 624 -10.96 -2.89 -8.07
N VAL A 625 -12.10 -3.15 -7.41
CA VAL A 625 -12.18 -3.99 -6.20
C VAL A 625 -11.52 -5.35 -6.49
N LEU A 626 -10.51 -5.69 -5.69
CA LEU A 626 -9.86 -6.99 -5.73
C LEU A 626 -10.78 -8.09 -5.17
N LEU A 627 -10.66 -9.30 -5.71
CA LEU A 627 -11.26 -10.48 -5.07
C LEU A 627 -10.67 -10.66 -3.67
N GLU A 628 -11.47 -11.07 -2.68
CA GLU A 628 -10.99 -11.26 -1.30
C GLU A 628 -9.80 -12.24 -1.23
N SER A 629 -9.84 -13.32 -2.02
CA SER A 629 -8.72 -14.25 -2.14
C SER A 629 -7.46 -13.57 -2.67
N ASN A 630 -7.58 -12.78 -3.73
CA ASN A 630 -6.44 -12.08 -4.35
C ASN A 630 -5.88 -10.98 -3.43
N PHE A 631 -6.75 -10.30 -2.70
CA PHE A 631 -6.38 -9.33 -1.67
C PHE A 631 -5.57 -10.01 -0.57
N ASN A 632 -6.07 -11.12 -0.02
CA ASN A 632 -5.38 -11.88 1.02
C ASN A 632 -4.04 -12.43 0.53
N ASP A 633 -3.98 -13.01 -0.67
CA ASP A 633 -2.75 -13.55 -1.27
C ASP A 633 -1.71 -12.45 -1.52
N LEU A 634 -2.13 -11.32 -2.09
CA LEU A 634 -1.27 -10.17 -2.32
C LEU A 634 -0.71 -9.63 -1.00
N LEU A 635 -1.56 -9.42 0.02
CA LEU A 635 -1.12 -8.85 1.29
C LEU A 635 -0.29 -9.81 2.12
N ASN A 636 -0.61 -11.10 2.15
CA ASN A 636 0.23 -12.10 2.82
C ASN A 636 1.61 -12.19 2.16
N THR A 637 1.68 -12.18 0.83
CA THR A 637 2.96 -12.14 0.10
C THR A 637 3.73 -10.87 0.41
N THR A 638 3.06 -9.72 0.37
CA THR A 638 3.65 -8.40 0.65
C THR A 638 4.18 -8.31 2.09
N LEU A 639 3.41 -8.79 3.07
CA LEU A 639 3.80 -8.83 4.48
C LEU A 639 4.96 -9.79 4.71
N ASN A 640 4.96 -10.97 4.10
CA ASN A 640 6.06 -11.91 4.21
C ASN A 640 7.35 -11.35 3.60
N GLN A 641 7.28 -10.70 2.44
CA GLN A 641 8.44 -10.01 1.86
C GLN A 641 8.95 -8.89 2.77
N PHE A 642 8.04 -8.10 3.34
CA PHE A 642 8.36 -7.03 4.28
C PHE A 642 9.08 -7.57 5.52
N THR A 643 8.53 -8.58 6.20
CA THR A 643 9.13 -9.15 7.42
C THR A 643 10.46 -9.83 7.13
N GLN A 644 10.58 -10.59 6.04
CA GLN A 644 11.85 -11.23 5.65
C GLN A 644 12.93 -10.21 5.31
N SER A 645 12.60 -9.16 4.56
CA SER A 645 13.56 -8.09 4.24
C SER A 645 14.05 -7.39 5.51
N LEU A 646 13.14 -7.11 6.44
CA LEU A 646 13.47 -6.49 7.72
C LEU A 646 14.42 -7.36 8.56
N LEU A 647 14.13 -8.65 8.69
CA LEU A 647 14.97 -9.61 9.41
C LEU A 647 16.35 -9.78 8.77
N ILE A 648 16.43 -9.84 7.44
CA ILE A 648 17.71 -9.95 6.70
C ILE A 648 18.59 -8.72 6.95
N ASN A 649 18.01 -7.52 6.85
CA ASN A 649 18.74 -6.28 7.06
C ASN A 649 19.26 -6.17 8.51
N PHE A 650 18.44 -6.52 9.49
CA PHE A 650 18.86 -6.54 10.89
C PHE A 650 19.96 -7.59 11.14
N LYS A 651 19.82 -8.80 10.57
CA LYS A 651 20.86 -9.84 10.64
C LYS A 651 22.17 -9.40 10.01
N LEU A 652 22.12 -8.68 8.88
CA LEU A 652 23.30 -8.12 8.23
C LEU A 652 24.01 -7.11 9.14
N LEU A 653 23.26 -6.21 9.78
CA LEU A 653 23.79 -5.25 10.76
C LEU A 653 24.57 -5.97 11.87
N ILE A 654 23.96 -6.97 12.51
CA ILE A 654 24.57 -7.74 13.62
C ILE A 654 25.81 -8.54 13.16
N ASN A 655 25.79 -9.11 11.96
CA ASN A 655 26.92 -9.88 11.45
C ASN A 655 28.10 -8.99 11.08
N THR A 656 27.84 -7.87 10.39
CA THR A 656 28.87 -6.90 10.00
C THR A 656 29.56 -6.35 11.23
N SER A 657 28.81 -6.02 12.28
CA SER A 657 29.39 -5.54 13.52
C SER A 657 30.23 -6.58 14.25
N HIS A 658 29.75 -7.82 14.32
CA HIS A 658 30.49 -8.91 14.95
C HIS A 658 31.79 -9.20 14.19
N LEU A 659 31.76 -9.11 12.86
CA LEU A 659 32.95 -9.26 12.03
C LEU A 659 33.94 -8.11 12.26
N PHE A 660 33.46 -6.86 12.31
CA PHE A 660 34.27 -5.69 12.61
C PHE A 660 35.01 -5.84 13.94
N THR A 661 34.31 -6.28 15.01
CA THR A 661 34.94 -6.50 16.31
C THR A 661 36.01 -7.59 16.29
N GLN A 662 35.83 -8.65 15.49
CA GLN A 662 36.79 -9.75 15.39
C GLN A 662 38.01 -9.45 14.51
N VAL A 663 37.84 -8.64 13.47
CA VAL A 663 38.90 -8.32 12.50
C VAL A 663 39.79 -7.20 13.01
N ASP A 664 39.19 -6.08 13.45
CA ASP A 664 39.95 -4.90 13.86
C ASP A 664 40.41 -4.98 15.32
N GLN A 665 39.85 -5.93 16.08
CA GLN A 665 40.23 -6.27 17.47
C GLN A 665 40.56 -5.03 18.31
N PRO A 666 39.65 -4.05 18.39
CA PRO A 666 39.89 -2.83 19.15
C PRO A 666 40.22 -3.20 20.59
N PHE A 667 41.16 -2.47 21.19
CA PHE A 667 41.63 -2.76 22.54
C PHE A 667 40.45 -2.61 23.52
N THR A 668 40.11 -3.69 24.23
CA THR A 668 39.03 -3.74 25.22
C THR A 668 39.60 -4.04 26.60
N LYS A 669 38.83 -3.80 27.67
CA LYS A 669 39.22 -4.12 29.05
C LYS A 669 39.71 -5.58 29.14
N PRO A 670 40.97 -5.85 29.54
CA PRO A 670 41.37 -7.22 29.83
C PRO A 670 40.58 -7.74 31.04
N HIS A 671 40.09 -8.98 30.94
CA HIS A 671 39.35 -9.69 32.00
C HIS A 671 40.16 -9.96 33.28
N GLN A 672 41.43 -9.55 33.32
CA GLN A 672 42.24 -9.52 34.52
C GLN A 672 42.88 -8.14 34.63
N ASN A 673 42.74 -7.54 35.82
CA ASN A 673 43.56 -6.41 36.20
C ASN A 673 45.05 -6.74 35.95
N ASP A 674 45.75 -5.70 35.51
CA ASP A 674 47.19 -5.61 35.33
C ASP A 674 47.73 -6.01 33.95
N LEU A 675 47.84 -4.99 33.10
CA LEU A 675 49.05 -4.84 32.28
C LEU A 675 50.25 -4.61 33.23
N LYS A 676 50.65 -5.63 33.99
CA LYS A 676 51.79 -5.58 34.92
C LYS A 676 53.08 -5.76 34.14
N LEU A 677 53.74 -4.64 33.83
CA LEU A 677 55.11 -4.67 33.30
C LEU A 677 56.10 -4.76 34.47
N ASN A 678 56.62 -5.95 34.76
CA ASN A 678 57.76 -6.11 35.67
C ASN A 678 59.06 -6.11 34.84
N THR A 679 59.69 -4.95 34.66
CA THR A 679 61.00 -4.88 33.99
C THR A 679 62.10 -5.34 34.95
N ILE A 680 62.60 -6.56 34.75
CA ILE A 680 63.74 -7.10 35.52
C ILE A 680 64.87 -7.57 34.57
N THR A 681 64.53 -8.19 33.43
CA THR A 681 65.51 -8.68 32.43
C THR A 681 64.97 -8.60 30.99
N ASP A 682 64.95 -7.40 30.39
CA ASP A 682 64.82 -7.15 28.94
C ASP A 682 63.65 -7.83 28.16
N GLN A 683 62.64 -8.38 28.84
CA GLN A 683 61.46 -8.97 28.19
C GLN A 683 60.18 -8.21 28.54
N ILE A 684 59.51 -7.73 27.49
CA ILE A 684 58.21 -7.06 27.52
C ILE A 684 57.15 -8.16 27.38
N SER A 685 56.34 -8.41 28.41
CA SER A 685 55.14 -9.27 28.29
C SER A 685 53.89 -8.40 28.37
N ILE A 686 53.27 -8.13 27.22
CA ILE A 686 51.91 -7.59 27.13
C ILE A 686 50.97 -8.79 27.19
N ARG A 687 50.17 -8.92 28.25
CA ARG A 687 49.03 -9.86 28.23
C ARG A 687 47.92 -9.22 27.39
N LEU A 688 47.79 -9.71 26.16
CA LEU A 688 46.63 -9.47 25.30
C LEU A 688 45.41 -10.18 25.92
N ASN A 689 44.20 -9.78 25.55
CA ASN A 689 42.98 -10.48 25.94
C ASN A 689 43.16 -11.98 25.69
N SER A 690 43.18 -12.76 26.76
CA SER A 690 43.30 -14.20 26.69
C SER A 690 42.21 -14.85 27.52
N ILE A 691 41.71 -15.96 27.01
CA ILE A 691 40.75 -16.80 27.70
C ILE A 691 41.51 -18.03 28.17
N VAL A 692 41.43 -18.30 29.48
CA VAL A 692 42.03 -19.49 30.06
C VAL A 692 41.11 -20.68 29.76
N ASN A 693 41.61 -21.68 29.03
CA ASN A 693 40.90 -22.95 28.86
C ASN A 693 41.03 -23.77 30.14
N ASN A 694 39.93 -24.30 30.64
CA ASN A 694 39.84 -24.91 31.97
C ASN A 694 40.58 -26.25 32.09
N ASP A 695 40.91 -26.87 30.96
CA ASP A 695 41.34 -28.27 30.86
C ASP A 695 42.83 -28.49 31.16
N ASP A 696 43.70 -27.49 30.98
CA ASP A 696 45.15 -27.66 31.13
C ASP A 696 45.88 -26.35 31.48
N THR A 697 46.75 -26.40 32.50
CA THR A 697 47.39 -25.19 33.08
C THR A 697 48.60 -24.73 32.25
N SER A 698 48.43 -24.65 30.93
CA SER A 698 49.46 -24.30 29.96
C SER A 698 48.94 -23.59 28.69
N ILE A 699 47.62 -23.54 28.45
CA ILE A 699 47.04 -23.03 27.20
C ILE A 699 46.17 -21.78 27.47
N GLU A 700 46.79 -20.61 27.35
CA GLU A 700 46.07 -19.34 27.18
C GLU A 700 45.61 -19.21 25.72
N CYS A 701 44.30 -19.15 25.50
CA CYS A 701 43.75 -18.83 24.18
C CYS A 701 43.82 -17.32 23.98
N ILE A 702 44.74 -16.84 23.14
CA ILE A 702 44.95 -15.42 22.92
C ILE A 702 43.97 -14.92 21.85
N CYS A 703 43.09 -13.99 22.20
CA CYS A 703 42.07 -13.45 21.31
C CYS A 703 42.63 -12.76 20.08
N ALA A 704 43.84 -12.20 20.19
CA ALA A 704 44.52 -11.58 19.06
C ALA A 704 44.90 -12.59 17.96
N THR A 705 45.24 -13.83 18.32
CA THR A 705 45.62 -14.88 17.36
C THR A 705 44.47 -15.82 17.04
N ASN A 706 43.47 -15.92 17.92
CA ASN A 706 42.28 -16.72 17.72
C ASN A 706 41.04 -15.98 18.25
N PRO A 707 40.26 -15.30 17.40
CA PRO A 707 39.05 -14.59 17.84
C PRO A 707 37.92 -15.54 18.27
N GLN A 708 38.05 -16.85 18.03
CA GLN A 708 37.07 -17.87 18.43
C GLN A 708 37.34 -18.45 19.83
N CYS A 709 38.25 -17.85 20.61
CA CYS A 709 38.42 -18.27 21.99
C CYS A 709 37.10 -18.12 22.73
N GLN A 710 36.73 -19.17 23.47
CA GLN A 710 35.55 -19.16 24.32
C GLN A 710 35.76 -20.10 25.51
N SER A 711 35.18 -19.76 26.66
CA SER A 711 35.11 -20.62 27.83
C SER A 711 33.76 -20.48 28.53
N GLN A 712 33.39 -21.46 29.34
CA GLN A 712 32.20 -21.33 30.18
C GLN A 712 32.48 -20.38 31.33
N VAL A 713 31.49 -19.55 31.66
CA VAL A 713 31.59 -18.64 32.82
C VAL A 713 31.51 -19.46 34.11
N LEU A 714 32.51 -19.28 34.96
CA LEU A 714 32.65 -19.95 36.25
C LEU A 714 32.56 -18.91 37.36
N LEU A 715 31.71 -19.15 38.35
CA LEU A 715 31.73 -18.37 39.58
C LEU A 715 32.81 -18.94 40.52
N PRO A 716 33.79 -18.12 40.96
CA PRO A 716 34.95 -18.59 41.71
C PRO A 716 34.57 -19.08 43.12
N ASP A 717 35.36 -20.04 43.60
CA ASP A 717 35.13 -20.79 44.83
C ASP A 717 35.54 -19.98 46.08
N TRP A 718 34.66 -19.91 47.08
CA TRP A 718 34.90 -19.23 48.36
C TRP A 718 34.62 -20.12 49.58
N GLN A 719 33.65 -21.03 49.49
CA GLN A 719 33.25 -21.99 50.53
C GLN A 719 32.19 -22.96 49.99
N THR A 720 31.85 -24.01 50.75
CA THR A 720 30.70 -24.86 50.43
C THR A 720 29.39 -24.09 50.64
N ILE A 721 28.62 -23.87 49.57
CA ILE A 721 27.36 -23.12 49.60
C ILE A 721 26.19 -24.10 49.68
N VAL A 722 25.21 -23.86 50.57
CA VAL A 722 23.97 -24.65 50.66
C VAL A 722 22.77 -23.79 50.25
N ILE A 723 22.25 -24.00 49.05
CA ILE A 723 21.06 -23.29 48.52
C ILE A 723 20.02 -24.32 48.12
N GLY A 724 18.80 -24.19 48.65
CA GLY A 724 17.68 -25.09 48.31
C GLY A 724 17.87 -26.56 48.67
N GLY A 725 18.78 -26.89 49.59
CA GLY A 725 19.10 -28.27 50.00
C GLY A 725 20.21 -28.96 49.19
N HIS A 726 20.86 -28.26 48.26
CA HIS A 726 22.01 -28.76 47.51
C HIS A 726 23.32 -28.19 48.07
N ASN A 727 24.32 -29.05 48.28
CA ASN A 727 25.68 -28.64 48.63
C ASN A 727 26.48 -28.43 47.35
N LEU A 728 26.89 -27.18 47.08
CA LEU A 728 27.83 -26.85 46.00
C LEU A 728 29.26 -26.88 46.58
N SER A 729 30.11 -27.75 46.04
CA SER A 729 31.53 -27.83 46.33
C SER A 729 32.32 -27.66 45.03
N GLY A 730 33.13 -26.59 44.93
CA GLY A 730 33.86 -26.23 43.72
C GLY A 730 33.21 -25.10 42.90
N PRO A 731 33.90 -24.61 41.85
CA PRO A 731 33.41 -23.52 41.02
C PRO A 731 32.08 -23.88 40.34
N TYR A 732 31.12 -22.96 40.34
CA TYR A 732 29.83 -23.17 39.69
C TYR A 732 29.87 -22.71 38.23
N THR A 733 29.63 -23.63 37.31
CA THR A 733 29.42 -23.32 35.89
C THR A 733 28.04 -22.73 35.70
N MET A 734 27.96 -21.50 35.23
CA MET A 734 26.69 -20.86 34.90
C MET A 734 26.09 -21.47 33.62
N PRO A 735 24.90 -22.11 33.68
CA PRO A 735 24.27 -22.70 32.51
C PRO A 735 24.00 -21.64 31.43
N GLY A 736 24.45 -21.93 30.20
CA GLY A 736 24.23 -21.06 29.06
C GLY A 736 25.14 -19.84 28.95
N MET A 737 26.00 -19.56 29.93
CA MET A 737 26.86 -18.37 29.90
C MET A 737 28.25 -18.70 29.36
N ILE A 738 28.64 -18.00 28.29
CA ILE A 738 29.91 -18.19 27.59
C ILE A 738 30.69 -16.88 27.60
N ALA A 739 31.94 -16.94 28.05
CA ALA A 739 32.93 -15.88 27.90
C ALA A 739 33.66 -16.07 26.57
N GLY A 740 33.63 -15.04 25.72
CA GLY A 740 34.35 -14.95 24.46
C GLY A 740 35.33 -13.78 24.48
N CYS A 741 35.99 -13.52 23.35
CA CYS A 741 37.04 -12.50 23.25
C CYS A 741 36.56 -11.06 23.43
N PHE A 742 35.29 -10.83 23.15
CA PHE A 742 34.63 -9.54 23.25
C PHE A 742 33.29 -9.71 23.98
N THR A 743 32.77 -8.64 24.55
CA THR A 743 31.46 -8.64 25.23
C THR A 743 30.35 -9.06 24.28
N ILE A 744 30.37 -8.57 23.03
CA ILE A 744 29.37 -8.96 22.02
C ILE A 744 29.48 -10.45 21.64
N ASP A 745 30.69 -11.01 21.57
CA ASP A 745 30.90 -12.43 21.24
C ASP A 745 30.41 -13.31 22.38
N SER A 746 30.79 -12.95 23.60
CA SER A 746 30.31 -13.57 24.83
C SER A 746 28.78 -13.61 24.88
N PHE A 747 28.13 -12.49 24.56
CA PHE A 747 26.67 -12.39 24.54
C PHE A 747 26.05 -13.26 23.45
N LEU A 748 26.50 -13.13 22.20
CA LEU A 748 25.95 -13.87 21.06
C LEU A 748 26.11 -15.39 21.20
N LEU A 749 27.20 -15.84 21.82
CA LEU A 749 27.47 -17.26 22.10
C LEU A 749 26.63 -17.80 23.28
N SER A 750 26.25 -16.95 24.23
CA SER A 750 25.46 -17.33 25.40
C SER A 750 23.99 -17.65 25.06
N THR A 751 23.31 -18.35 25.97
CA THR A 751 21.88 -18.67 25.94
C THR A 751 21.18 -18.05 27.15
N LEU A 752 19.85 -18.16 27.23
CA LEU A 752 19.07 -17.64 28.36
C LEU A 752 18.83 -18.69 29.45
N GLU A 753 19.46 -19.87 29.41
CA GLU A 753 19.17 -21.01 30.31
C GLU A 753 19.15 -20.64 31.80
N CYS A 754 20.12 -19.85 32.27
CA CYS A 754 20.16 -19.38 33.65
C CYS A 754 18.92 -18.52 34.03
N PHE A 755 18.40 -17.70 33.11
CA PHE A 755 17.25 -16.82 33.34
C PHE A 755 15.92 -17.58 33.49
N TYR A 756 15.86 -18.83 33.02
CA TYR A 756 14.72 -19.73 33.23
C TYR A 756 14.90 -20.61 34.48
N SER A 757 16.07 -20.60 35.13
CA SER A 757 16.41 -21.48 36.24
C SER A 757 16.37 -20.75 37.58
N ASN A 758 15.38 -21.07 38.41
CA ASN A 758 15.29 -20.54 39.78
C ASN A 758 16.54 -20.88 40.61
N PHE A 759 17.15 -22.05 40.39
CA PHE A 759 18.39 -22.45 41.05
C PHE A 759 19.57 -21.58 40.62
N CYS A 760 19.72 -21.30 39.32
CA CYS A 760 20.79 -20.43 38.83
C CYS A 760 20.64 -19.00 39.35
N LEU A 761 19.43 -18.44 39.31
CA LEU A 761 19.14 -17.12 39.87
C LEU A 761 19.41 -17.07 41.38
N SER A 762 19.06 -18.11 42.13
CA SER A 762 19.35 -18.18 43.58
C SER A 762 20.86 -18.16 43.88
N ILE A 763 21.67 -18.82 43.05
CA ILE A 763 23.13 -18.76 43.14
C ILE A 763 23.63 -17.36 42.82
N LEU A 764 23.12 -16.73 41.75
CA LEU A 764 23.45 -15.34 41.44
C LEU A 764 23.15 -14.42 42.62
N TYR A 765 21.94 -14.48 43.18
CA TYR A 765 21.56 -13.71 44.38
C TYR A 765 22.49 -13.94 45.56
N TYR A 766 22.92 -15.18 45.79
CA TYR A 766 23.89 -15.49 46.82
C TYR A 766 25.21 -14.74 46.60
N TYR A 767 25.79 -14.81 45.41
CA TYR A 767 27.03 -14.06 45.10
C TYR A 767 26.82 -12.54 45.16
N MET A 768 25.65 -12.04 44.78
CA MET A 768 25.31 -10.61 44.92
C MET A 768 25.19 -10.17 46.39
N ASN A 769 24.73 -11.04 47.29
CA ASN A 769 24.62 -10.73 48.72
C ASN A 769 25.94 -10.94 49.49
N GLU A 770 26.75 -11.91 49.07
CA GLU A 770 28.04 -12.27 49.70
C GLU A 770 29.20 -11.36 49.29
N THR A 771 29.12 -10.61 48.19
CA THR A 771 30.10 -9.54 47.82
C THR A 771 30.12 -8.37 48.82
N LYS A 772 29.65 -8.55 50.05
CA LYS A 772 29.59 -7.57 51.13
C LYS A 772 30.90 -7.40 51.89
N TYR A 773 31.43 -6.19 51.76
CA TYR A 773 31.63 -5.34 52.94
C TYR A 773 30.72 -4.09 52.81
N GLY A 774 29.66 -4.04 53.63
CA GLY A 774 28.68 -2.93 53.65
C GLY A 774 27.75 -2.90 52.43
N SER A 775 28.18 -2.15 51.41
CA SER A 775 27.54 -1.95 50.10
C SER A 775 26.02 -1.68 50.11
N TYR A 776 25.19 -2.65 49.75
CA TYR A 776 23.81 -2.42 49.29
C TYR A 776 22.89 -1.67 50.27
N GLN A 777 23.10 -1.83 51.58
CA GLN A 777 22.33 -1.12 52.61
C GLN A 777 22.77 0.35 52.78
N ASP A 778 24.06 0.66 52.57
CA ASP A 778 24.57 2.03 52.56
C ASP A 778 24.15 2.79 51.30
N TYR A 779 23.95 2.07 50.19
CA TYR A 779 23.43 2.63 48.94
C TYR A 779 21.90 2.58 48.83
N GLY A 780 21.19 2.05 49.83
CA GLY A 780 19.73 2.07 49.95
C GLY A 780 18.94 1.27 48.90
N ILE A 781 19.63 0.54 48.01
CA ILE A 781 19.04 -0.25 46.92
C ILE A 781 18.40 -1.51 47.52
N SER A 782 17.09 -1.68 47.31
CA SER A 782 16.40 -2.93 47.65
C SER A 782 16.78 -4.04 46.65
N LEU A 783 17.17 -5.22 47.15
CA LEU A 783 17.26 -6.42 46.32
C LEU A 783 15.90 -6.64 45.64
N ILE A 784 15.91 -6.66 44.32
CA ILE A 784 14.73 -7.02 43.53
C ILE A 784 14.72 -8.54 43.40
N ASP A 785 13.66 -9.17 43.87
CA ASP A 785 13.34 -10.55 43.53
C ASP A 785 12.86 -10.59 42.08
N VAL A 786 13.72 -11.07 41.19
CA VAL A 786 13.41 -11.28 39.78
C VAL A 786 12.89 -12.71 39.64
N LEU A 787 11.70 -12.83 39.06
CA LEU A 787 11.12 -14.12 38.74
C LEU A 787 11.83 -14.73 37.52
N PRO A 788 12.05 -16.05 37.51
CA PRO A 788 12.56 -16.73 36.32
C PRO A 788 11.58 -16.55 35.16
N LEU A 789 12.14 -16.52 33.95
CA LEU A 789 11.36 -16.55 32.72
C LEU A 789 10.56 -17.86 32.62
N VAL A 790 9.43 -17.83 31.91
CA VAL A 790 8.52 -18.98 31.78
C VAL A 790 8.56 -19.49 30.35
N TYR A 791 9.01 -20.72 30.15
CA TYR A 791 9.02 -21.34 28.82
C TYR A 791 7.72 -22.11 28.56
N GLU A 792 7.00 -21.71 27.52
CA GLU A 792 5.83 -22.41 27.01
C GLU A 792 6.02 -22.74 25.51
N SER A 793 6.10 -24.02 25.16
CA SER A 793 6.43 -24.47 23.80
C SER A 793 5.42 -24.08 22.71
N LEU A 794 4.20 -23.67 23.09
CA LEU A 794 3.16 -23.20 22.18
C LEU A 794 3.22 -21.69 21.90
N MET A 795 3.88 -20.92 22.78
CA MET A 795 3.91 -19.45 22.74
C MET A 795 5.30 -18.88 22.50
N SER A 796 6.36 -19.65 22.75
CA SER A 796 7.74 -19.23 22.51
C SER A 796 8.36 -20.01 21.36
N LEU A 797 8.84 -19.27 20.36
CA LEU A 797 9.61 -19.76 19.23
C LEU A 797 11.00 -20.25 19.65
N PHE A 798 11.55 -19.70 20.74
CA PHE A 798 12.93 -19.96 21.18
C PHE A 798 12.98 -20.75 22.50
N PRO A 799 13.39 -22.02 22.46
CA PRO A 799 13.71 -22.78 23.67
C PRO A 799 14.81 -22.09 24.51
N PRO A 800 14.88 -22.33 25.84
CA PRO A 800 15.87 -21.67 26.72
C PRO A 800 17.33 -21.82 26.32
N ASN A 801 17.68 -22.94 25.67
CA ASN A 801 19.03 -23.26 25.18
C ASN A 801 19.34 -22.69 23.78
N THR A 802 18.44 -21.86 23.23
CA THR A 802 18.71 -21.13 21.98
C THR A 802 19.77 -20.08 22.23
N SER A 803 20.77 -20.00 21.34
CA SER A 803 21.79 -18.94 21.44
C SER A 803 21.18 -17.57 21.21
N LEU A 804 21.65 -16.59 21.97
CA LEU A 804 21.25 -15.20 21.83
C LEU A 804 21.54 -14.66 20.43
N LYS A 805 22.57 -15.17 19.73
CA LYS A 805 22.78 -14.88 18.31
C LYS A 805 21.54 -15.16 17.45
N ILE A 806 20.88 -16.30 17.65
CA ILE A 806 19.69 -16.65 16.86
C ILE A 806 18.52 -15.73 17.25
N ILE A 807 18.28 -15.53 18.55
CA ILE A 807 17.19 -14.69 19.05
C ILE A 807 17.35 -13.25 18.54
N VAL A 808 18.55 -12.68 18.62
CA VAL A 808 18.88 -11.33 18.13
C VAL A 808 18.76 -11.23 16.62
N GLN A 809 19.25 -12.22 15.86
CA GLN A 809 19.11 -12.23 14.40
C GLN A 809 17.65 -12.33 13.94
N GLN A 810 16.75 -12.79 14.81
CA GLN A 810 15.30 -12.75 14.61
C GLN A 810 14.64 -11.50 15.24
N MET A 811 15.43 -10.46 15.53
CA MET A 811 14.98 -9.19 16.16
C MET A 811 14.25 -9.38 17.49
N MET A 812 14.59 -10.42 18.25
CA MET A 812 13.86 -10.80 19.46
C MET A 812 12.36 -11.06 19.21
N VAL A 813 11.90 -11.32 17.99
CA VAL A 813 10.48 -11.52 17.69
C VAL A 813 10.09 -12.98 17.87
N GLU A 814 9.10 -13.24 18.72
CA GLU A 814 8.49 -14.57 18.91
C GLU A 814 7.46 -14.84 17.82
N GLN A 815 6.63 -13.82 17.50
CA GLN A 815 5.54 -13.96 16.53
C GLN A 815 5.22 -12.64 15.83
N TRP A 816 5.00 -12.69 14.52
CA TRP A 816 4.45 -11.59 13.73
C TRP A 816 2.93 -11.73 13.64
N ASN A 817 2.17 -10.97 14.43
CA ASN A 817 0.71 -11.01 14.37
C ASN A 817 0.19 -9.97 13.36
N SER A 818 -0.32 -10.43 12.22
CA SER A 818 -0.99 -9.58 11.23
C SER A 818 -2.49 -9.80 11.24
N LEU A 819 -3.24 -8.70 11.11
CA LEU A 819 -4.69 -8.70 10.89
C LEU A 819 -4.96 -7.95 9.58
N LEU A 820 -5.68 -8.61 8.67
CA LEU A 820 -6.12 -8.06 7.40
C LEU A 820 -7.64 -7.88 7.43
N SER A 821 -8.13 -6.71 7.02
CA SER A 821 -9.58 -6.42 6.96
C SER A 821 -10.00 -6.15 5.52
N PHE A 822 -10.60 -7.16 4.87
CA PHE A 822 -11.18 -6.98 3.55
C PHE A 822 -12.36 -5.99 3.59
N ASP A 823 -13.14 -5.98 4.67
CA ASP A 823 -14.25 -5.06 4.88
C ASP A 823 -13.78 -3.60 4.85
N ASN A 824 -12.74 -3.26 5.63
CA ASN A 824 -12.18 -1.91 5.64
C ASN A 824 -11.58 -1.54 4.27
N TYR A 825 -10.96 -2.50 3.58
CA TYR A 825 -10.44 -2.30 2.23
C TYR A 825 -11.58 -1.94 1.27
N TYR A 826 -12.68 -2.71 1.29
CA TYR A 826 -13.85 -2.47 0.44
C TYR A 826 -14.49 -1.11 0.73
N GLU A 827 -14.65 -0.75 2.00
CA GLU A 827 -15.15 0.57 2.42
C GLU A 827 -14.24 1.70 1.97
N THR A 828 -12.92 1.53 2.06
CA THR A 828 -11.94 2.54 1.62
C THR A 828 -11.92 2.67 0.09
N CYS A 829 -12.02 1.57 -0.66
CA CYS A 829 -12.13 1.55 -2.12
C CYS A 829 -13.42 2.24 -2.59
N SER A 830 -14.52 2.09 -1.84
CA SER A 830 -15.80 2.76 -2.02
C SER A 830 -16.30 2.78 -3.48
N PRO A 831 -16.62 1.61 -4.07
CA PRO A 831 -17.04 1.57 -5.47
C PRO A 831 -18.36 2.32 -5.67
N THR A 832 -18.37 3.34 -6.53
CA THR A 832 -19.58 4.13 -6.83
C THR A 832 -20.57 3.38 -7.72
N TYR A 833 -20.08 2.43 -8.51
CA TYR A 833 -20.90 1.51 -9.28
C TYR A 833 -20.15 0.21 -9.56
N CYS A 834 -20.90 -0.86 -9.83
CA CYS A 834 -20.39 -2.10 -10.41
C CYS A 834 -21.10 -2.39 -11.73
N THR A 835 -20.37 -2.91 -12.71
CA THR A 835 -20.92 -3.38 -13.98
C THR A 835 -20.68 -4.86 -14.16
N TYR A 836 -21.70 -5.60 -14.62
CA TYR A 836 -21.56 -7.01 -15.01
C TYR A 836 -22.35 -7.28 -16.28
N THR A 837 -21.97 -8.31 -17.03
CA THR A 837 -22.68 -8.66 -18.26
C THR A 837 -23.60 -9.85 -18.05
N GLN A 838 -24.83 -9.74 -18.54
CA GLN A 838 -25.77 -10.85 -18.58
C GLN A 838 -26.24 -11.08 -20.02
N THR A 839 -26.43 -12.34 -20.39
CA THR A 839 -27.06 -12.70 -21.66
C THR A 839 -28.57 -12.59 -21.53
N VAL A 840 -29.13 -11.55 -22.14
CA VAL A 840 -30.58 -11.28 -22.12
C VAL A 840 -31.13 -11.46 -23.54
N ARG A 841 -32.42 -11.80 -23.66
CA ARG A 841 -33.06 -11.87 -24.98
C ARG A 841 -33.08 -10.47 -25.61
N THR A 842 -32.66 -10.37 -26.87
CA THR A 842 -32.51 -9.10 -27.63
C THR A 842 -33.72 -8.18 -27.58
N LYS A 843 -34.92 -8.75 -27.43
CA LYS A 843 -36.17 -8.00 -27.34
C LYS A 843 -37.01 -8.56 -26.22
N THR A 844 -37.54 -7.68 -25.38
CA THR A 844 -38.63 -8.02 -24.46
C THR A 844 -39.81 -8.57 -25.27
N PHE A 845 -40.70 -9.33 -24.62
CA PHE A 845 -41.92 -9.82 -25.28
C PHE A 845 -42.67 -8.69 -26.00
N VAL A 846 -42.74 -7.51 -25.37
CA VAL A 846 -43.32 -6.29 -25.95
C VAL A 846 -42.53 -5.83 -27.19
N GLY A 847 -41.20 -5.79 -27.13
CA GLY A 847 -40.35 -5.44 -28.27
C GLY A 847 -40.48 -6.41 -29.45
N VAL A 848 -40.65 -7.72 -29.19
CA VAL A 848 -40.92 -8.73 -30.24
C VAL A 848 -42.27 -8.45 -30.89
N VAL A 849 -43.31 -8.17 -30.11
CA VAL A 849 -44.65 -7.82 -30.62
C VAL A 849 -44.61 -6.53 -31.44
N ILE A 850 -43.94 -5.48 -30.96
CA ILE A 850 -43.79 -4.20 -31.68
C ILE A 850 -43.10 -4.44 -33.03
N THR A 851 -41.98 -5.15 -33.03
CA THR A 851 -41.24 -5.43 -34.27
C THR A 851 -42.08 -6.27 -35.23
N PHE A 852 -42.83 -7.25 -34.71
CA PHE A 852 -43.73 -8.09 -35.49
C PHE A 852 -44.88 -7.29 -36.12
N VAL A 853 -45.50 -6.38 -35.37
CA VAL A 853 -46.55 -5.49 -35.87
C VAL A 853 -46.00 -4.58 -36.96
N SER A 854 -44.84 -3.94 -36.73
CA SER A 854 -44.21 -3.05 -37.72
C SER A 854 -43.89 -3.76 -39.05
N THR A 855 -43.44 -5.01 -39.00
CA THR A 855 -43.05 -5.74 -40.22
C THR A 855 -44.24 -6.25 -41.03
N ILE A 856 -45.39 -6.56 -40.40
CA ILE A 856 -46.61 -7.02 -41.10
C ILE A 856 -47.05 -6.02 -42.18
N GLY A 857 -46.97 -4.72 -41.90
CA GLY A 857 -47.38 -3.67 -42.84
C GLY A 857 -46.57 -3.70 -44.14
N GLY A 858 -45.24 -3.61 -44.03
CA GLY A 858 -44.36 -3.65 -45.22
C GLY A 858 -44.36 -4.99 -45.93
N LEU A 859 -44.37 -6.09 -45.17
CA LEU A 859 -44.33 -7.45 -45.70
C LEU A 859 -45.60 -7.79 -46.51
N THR A 860 -46.78 -7.38 -46.05
CA THR A 860 -48.03 -7.62 -46.78
C THR A 860 -48.08 -6.86 -48.11
N VAL A 861 -47.63 -5.61 -48.14
CA VAL A 861 -47.56 -4.81 -49.39
C VAL A 861 -46.54 -5.40 -50.36
N ALA A 862 -45.32 -5.72 -49.89
CA ALA A 862 -44.27 -6.29 -50.71
C ALA A 862 -44.66 -7.66 -51.29
N LEU A 863 -45.17 -8.58 -50.45
CA LEU A 863 -45.63 -9.88 -50.91
C LEU A 863 -46.80 -9.77 -51.88
N ARG A 864 -47.70 -8.80 -51.72
CA ARG A 864 -48.83 -8.59 -52.64
C ARG A 864 -48.35 -8.18 -54.03
N LEU A 865 -47.29 -7.39 -54.13
CA LEU A 865 -46.65 -7.03 -55.40
C LEU A 865 -45.88 -8.21 -55.99
N ILE A 866 -45.04 -8.85 -55.18
CA ILE A 866 -44.16 -9.95 -55.59
C ILE A 866 -44.97 -11.16 -56.06
N THR A 867 -46.00 -11.56 -55.31
CA THR A 867 -46.83 -12.74 -55.67
C THR A 867 -47.61 -12.56 -56.97
N VAL A 868 -48.10 -11.35 -57.26
CA VAL A 868 -48.76 -11.05 -58.54
C VAL A 868 -47.78 -11.17 -59.69
N GLN A 869 -46.55 -10.67 -59.54
CA GLN A 869 -45.53 -10.77 -60.59
C GLN A 869 -45.01 -12.21 -60.75
N LEU A 870 -44.80 -12.93 -59.65
CA LEU A 870 -44.41 -14.34 -59.64
C LEU A 870 -45.42 -15.22 -60.37
N ILE A 871 -46.72 -15.06 -60.08
CA ILE A 871 -47.77 -15.84 -60.73
C ILE A 871 -47.84 -15.47 -62.22
N LYS A 872 -47.78 -14.18 -62.58
CA LYS A 872 -47.74 -13.75 -63.99
C LYS A 872 -46.55 -14.34 -64.75
N PHE A 873 -45.40 -14.44 -64.10
CA PHE A 873 -44.19 -15.06 -64.65
C PHE A 873 -44.33 -16.58 -64.81
N ILE A 874 -44.83 -17.27 -63.79
CA ILE A 874 -45.09 -18.73 -63.82
C ILE A 874 -46.10 -19.08 -64.92
N PHE A 875 -47.19 -18.33 -65.06
CA PHE A 875 -48.17 -18.55 -66.12
C PHE A 875 -47.64 -18.23 -67.52
N ARG A 876 -46.72 -17.27 -67.68
CA ARG A 876 -46.01 -17.03 -68.94
C ARG A 876 -45.12 -18.20 -69.37
N ILE A 877 -44.57 -18.94 -68.41
CA ILE A 877 -43.71 -20.10 -68.67
C ILE A 877 -44.55 -21.37 -68.94
N PHE A 878 -45.68 -21.55 -68.25
CA PHE A 878 -46.56 -22.72 -68.36
C PHE A 878 -47.78 -22.52 -69.29
N GLN A 879 -47.65 -21.73 -70.35
CA GLN A 879 -48.68 -21.58 -71.40
C GLN A 879 -48.32 -22.43 -72.64
N PRO A 880 -49.11 -23.47 -73.00
CA PRO A 880 -48.85 -24.28 -74.19
C PRO A 880 -49.08 -23.47 -75.49
N LYS A 881 -48.10 -23.46 -76.39
CA LYS A 881 -48.25 -22.95 -77.77
C LYS A 881 -49.25 -23.84 -78.53
N VAL A 882 -50.50 -23.42 -78.64
CA VAL A 882 -51.50 -24.09 -79.50
C VAL A 882 -51.53 -23.42 -80.87
N GLN A 883 -51.22 -24.21 -81.91
CA GLN A 883 -51.23 -23.85 -83.33
C GLN A 883 -52.64 -23.47 -83.81
N ARG A 884 -52.75 -22.40 -84.63
CA ARG A 884 -53.95 -22.08 -85.42
C ARG A 884 -53.84 -22.71 -86.81
N GLN A 885 -54.75 -23.61 -87.15
CA GLN A 885 -55.11 -23.93 -88.54
C GLN A 885 -56.62 -24.19 -88.66
N ASN A 886 -57.24 -23.42 -89.59
CA ASN A 886 -58.47 -23.64 -90.36
C ASN A 886 -59.81 -23.66 -89.57
N GLN A 887 -60.92 -23.09 -90.02
CA GLN A 887 -61.47 -22.74 -91.35
C GLN A 887 -62.21 -21.37 -91.23
N GLY A 888 -62.43 -20.51 -92.23
CA GLY A 888 -62.89 -20.75 -93.60
C GLY A 888 -64.36 -20.34 -93.75
N ASN A 889 -64.59 -19.16 -94.34
CA ASN A 889 -65.81 -18.63 -95.01
C ASN A 889 -67.17 -18.63 -94.29
N TYR A 890 -67.73 -17.43 -94.04
CA TYR A 890 -68.83 -16.84 -94.82
C TYR A 890 -68.85 -15.31 -94.57
N LYS A 891 -69.06 -14.57 -95.68
CA LYS A 891 -69.00 -13.12 -95.97
C LYS A 891 -69.02 -12.10 -94.83
#